data_AF-A0A0G0J898-F1
#
_entry.id   AF-A0A0G0J898-F1
#
_cell.length_a   1.000
_cell.length_b   1.000
_cell.length_c   1.000
_cell.angle_alpha   90.00
_cell.angle_beta   90.00
_cell.angle_gamma   90.00
#
_symmetry.space_group_name_H-M   'P 1'
#
loop_
_entity.id
_entity.type
_entity.pdbx_description
1 polymer ?
#
loop_
_entity_poly.entity_id
_entity_poly.type
_entity_poly.pdbx_seq_one_letter_code
_entity_poly.pdbx_strand_id
1 'polypeptide(L)'
;METIIHISDLSLGLSFPILHDTSENLIKKVQEEHSDANLFLININYKTENIARADNAGILFLKYLRLNHFNQHCVLYSFLSREQLMMQDPLNSIIFSEGVTFIRMPEDLSKVNFELLIKKQAPDNLNIFFKVEFRLPDDRHFFANWWGVLQLWIVQKAVERIAGKKIITDIESGFAGSLKAMYSYDGLVARYVKGIHDSDVESTLKMLIFLKTERFKNYAKTRNQVQQEIENDLSNDHILEIQQNTLDELSHEEENKLFLKLKSLFSSLPTSLQRKIKQVEEKRSELKDRIKLNQEYINLLAIINKEKEHIYDEKRKLNRQIQSKIDTLISCNSFLTQNYSLDIIRQNLAEKKPSILFVDDQANDGWAAIFQRMLYGGNDDTFTVIQPEKDDSIENIVHSIEKMVKVKKINLLILDLRLKGETGHNLNINEISGICVLEKLIANHLPCPVLITSASNKIWSYRETLKLGADAYWIKEGLDDNYSLELSIENYLRLMDLIYSLCFKEEYRFLYDKLLPAILKIKNSTTLFWWETKFWKQDSFTYKRNETTIKVNKLKPVAREEIIDSLNAGFDLFKKYLSEKIQKNETINISRYVGSLVIIQFSRVLEIIHRFDASNDRFSLSEKMQAQLDEPSYNFFSKLITIRNSATHNFSADFTTITNFIEPFISYLTSNILDIPTGELIKYENIQAEPVKDEWYSSVITSKDTTYDNKYYLSNPNIKLKNGRTHIVLDLRFNKELITKELRLGDKVKYQLKINENNGVFYYFACNTQIIQ
;
A
#
# COMPACT_ATOMS: atom_id res chain seq x y z
N MET A 1 -44.71 37.78 19.20
CA MET A 1 -45.71 38.18 18.18
C MET A 1 -45.75 37.07 17.17
N GLU A 2 -46.93 36.63 16.76
CA GLU A 2 -47.06 35.60 15.72
C GLU A 2 -46.72 36.24 14.37
N THR A 3 -45.66 35.76 13.71
CA THR A 3 -45.13 36.35 12.47
C THR A 3 -45.65 35.53 11.29
N ILE A 4 -46.72 36.00 10.65
CA ILE A 4 -47.25 35.42 9.39
C ILE A 4 -46.68 36.20 8.22
N ILE A 5 -46.10 35.49 7.25
CA ILE A 5 -45.57 36.10 6.02
C ILE A 5 -46.45 35.74 4.84
N HIS A 6 -46.85 36.75 4.06
CA HIS A 6 -47.71 36.60 2.90
C HIS A 6 -46.90 36.70 1.60
N ILE A 7 -46.90 35.65 0.80
CA ILE A 7 -46.22 35.58 -0.50
C ILE A 7 -47.23 35.85 -1.61
N SER A 8 -47.20 37.05 -2.20
CA SER A 8 -48.22 37.48 -3.16
C SER A 8 -47.86 38.76 -3.92
N ASP A 9 -48.37 38.91 -5.15
CA ASP A 9 -48.42 40.18 -5.90
C ASP A 9 -49.65 41.05 -5.55
N LEU A 10 -50.53 40.54 -4.69
CA LEU A 10 -51.82 41.13 -4.33
C LEU A 10 -51.91 41.36 -2.82
N SER A 11 -52.42 42.53 -2.43
CA SER A 11 -52.86 42.78 -1.06
C SER A 11 -54.27 42.25 -0.85
N LEU A 12 -54.44 41.41 0.17
CA LEU A 12 -55.73 40.85 0.58
C LEU A 12 -56.41 41.65 1.70
N GLY A 13 -55.89 42.84 2.04
CA GLY A 13 -56.36 43.61 3.20
C GLY A 13 -56.01 42.97 4.55
N LEU A 14 -55.13 41.97 4.57
CA LEU A 14 -54.57 41.36 5.77
C LEU A 14 -53.40 42.19 6.28
N SER A 15 -53.21 42.27 7.60
CA SER A 15 -52.13 43.06 8.23
C SER A 15 -50.77 42.34 8.23
N PHE A 16 -50.54 41.41 7.31
CA PHE A 16 -49.32 40.60 7.23
C PHE A 16 -48.29 41.23 6.29
N PRO A 17 -46.98 41.18 6.61
CA PRO A 17 -45.93 41.55 5.68
C PRO A 17 -46.06 40.77 4.37
N ILE A 18 -46.04 41.50 3.24
CA ILE A 18 -46.14 40.90 1.91
C ILE A 18 -44.74 40.87 1.28
N LEU A 19 -44.31 39.68 0.87
CA LEU A 19 -43.11 39.48 0.07
C LEU A 19 -43.48 39.09 -1.36
N HIS A 20 -42.72 39.63 -2.29
CA HIS A 20 -42.94 39.46 -3.72
C HIS A 20 -41.61 39.47 -4.47
N ASP A 21 -41.24 38.33 -5.05
CA ASP A 21 -40.01 38.14 -5.84
C ASP A 21 -40.08 36.76 -6.53
N THR A 22 -39.02 36.37 -7.25
CA THR A 22 -38.82 34.98 -7.69
C THR A 22 -38.70 34.02 -6.51
N SER A 23 -39.09 32.75 -6.69
CA SER A 23 -39.04 31.74 -5.62
C SER A 23 -37.64 31.60 -4.98
N GLU A 24 -36.59 31.70 -5.79
CA GLU A 24 -35.19 31.64 -5.38
C GLU A 24 -34.76 32.85 -4.54
N ASN A 25 -35.26 34.05 -4.86
CA ASN A 25 -34.97 35.25 -4.07
C ASN A 25 -35.82 35.29 -2.81
N LEU A 26 -37.08 34.83 -2.89
CA LEU A 26 -37.97 34.75 -1.74
C LEU A 26 -37.40 33.83 -0.65
N ILE A 27 -36.86 32.65 -1.02
CA ILE A 27 -36.29 31.75 -0.01
C ILE A 27 -35.05 32.36 0.67
N LYS A 28 -34.21 33.10 -0.06
CA LYS A 28 -33.08 33.83 0.53
C LYS A 28 -33.54 34.90 1.52
N LYS A 29 -34.51 35.73 1.12
CA LYS A 29 -35.11 36.74 2.02
C LYS A 29 -35.72 36.09 3.27
N VAL A 30 -36.38 34.94 3.12
CA VAL A 30 -36.93 34.20 4.26
C VAL A 30 -35.81 33.71 5.19
N GLN A 31 -34.71 33.19 4.65
CA GLN A 31 -33.57 32.73 5.44
C GLN A 31 -32.85 33.88 6.17
N GLU A 32 -32.74 35.05 5.54
CA GLU A 32 -32.00 36.20 6.06
C GLU A 32 -32.82 37.06 7.04
N GLU A 33 -34.10 37.29 6.73
CA GLU A 33 -34.92 38.32 7.39
C GLU A 33 -36.16 37.77 8.11
N HIS A 34 -36.59 36.55 7.79
CA HIS A 34 -37.86 36.00 8.28
C HIS A 34 -37.75 34.53 8.74
N SER A 35 -36.59 34.13 9.27
CA SER A 35 -36.37 32.76 9.74
C SER A 35 -37.27 32.36 10.92
N ASP A 36 -37.79 33.36 11.63
CA ASP A 36 -38.67 33.25 12.79
C ASP A 36 -40.16 33.22 12.42
N ALA A 37 -40.51 33.30 11.12
CA ALA A 37 -41.88 33.19 10.66
C ALA A 37 -42.56 31.93 11.21
N ASN A 38 -43.80 32.06 11.66
CA ASN A 38 -44.57 30.96 12.25
C ASN A 38 -45.48 30.27 11.23
N LEU A 39 -45.88 30.99 10.16
CA LEU A 39 -46.75 30.47 9.10
C LEU A 39 -46.52 31.26 7.81
N PHE A 40 -46.61 30.57 6.69
CA PHE A 40 -46.56 31.19 5.36
C PHE A 40 -47.94 31.12 4.69
N LEU A 41 -48.47 32.28 4.28
CA LEU A 41 -49.65 32.39 3.42
C LEU A 41 -49.16 32.59 1.99
N ILE A 42 -49.49 31.70 1.06
CA ILE A 42 -48.87 31.67 -0.28
C ILE A 42 -49.95 31.71 -1.35
N ASN A 43 -49.89 32.75 -2.18
CA ASN A 43 -50.62 32.79 -3.45
C ASN A 43 -49.95 31.82 -4.44
N ILE A 44 -50.62 30.75 -4.86
CA ILE A 44 -50.03 29.84 -5.85
C ILE A 44 -49.76 30.54 -7.18
N ASN A 45 -50.63 31.48 -7.56
CA ASN A 45 -50.63 32.14 -8.86
C ASN A 45 -50.03 33.55 -8.83
N TYR A 46 -49.11 33.84 -7.90
CA TYR A 46 -48.43 35.13 -7.91
C TYR A 46 -47.62 35.31 -9.20
N LYS A 47 -47.45 36.55 -9.66
CA LYS A 47 -46.67 36.89 -10.87
C LYS A 47 -45.59 37.91 -10.56
N THR A 48 -44.44 37.84 -11.22
CA THR A 48 -43.39 38.88 -11.19
C THR A 48 -43.12 39.37 -12.60
N GLU A 49 -42.07 40.16 -12.83
CA GLU A 49 -41.64 40.50 -14.19
C GLU A 49 -41.25 39.26 -15.02
N ASN A 50 -40.72 38.22 -14.35
CA ASN A 50 -40.20 37.00 -14.99
C ASN A 50 -41.07 35.75 -14.74
N ILE A 51 -42.16 35.87 -13.98
CA ILE A 51 -43.04 34.77 -13.60
C ILE A 51 -44.47 35.11 -14.00
N ALA A 52 -45.09 34.28 -14.84
CA ALA A 52 -46.49 34.37 -15.18
C ALA A 52 -47.36 33.63 -14.17
N ARG A 53 -48.64 34.02 -14.05
CA ARG A 53 -49.60 33.35 -13.15
C ARG A 53 -49.79 31.85 -13.44
N ALA A 54 -49.61 31.48 -14.70
CA ALA A 54 -49.72 30.10 -15.18
C ALA A 54 -48.57 29.20 -14.69
N ASP A 55 -47.45 29.79 -14.26
CA ASP A 55 -46.28 29.05 -13.78
C ASP A 55 -46.48 28.47 -12.38
N ASN A 56 -47.56 28.87 -11.69
CA ASN A 56 -47.92 28.39 -10.35
C ASN A 56 -46.75 28.50 -9.35
N ALA A 57 -45.96 29.58 -9.42
CA ALA A 57 -44.69 29.72 -8.72
C ALA A 57 -44.78 29.62 -7.19
N GLY A 58 -45.96 29.81 -6.59
CA GLY A 58 -46.17 29.55 -5.17
C GLY A 58 -45.97 28.09 -4.77
N ILE A 59 -46.20 27.13 -5.68
CA ILE A 59 -45.88 25.72 -5.44
C ILE A 59 -44.37 25.53 -5.40
N LEU A 60 -43.63 26.11 -6.35
CA LEU A 60 -42.17 26.04 -6.36
C LEU A 60 -41.57 26.68 -5.09
N PHE A 61 -42.11 27.80 -4.63
CA PHE A 61 -41.70 28.42 -3.37
C PHE A 61 -41.97 27.51 -2.15
N LEU A 62 -43.13 26.83 -2.09
CA LEU A 62 -43.39 25.82 -1.07
C LEU A 62 -42.33 24.71 -1.09
N LYS A 63 -41.93 24.23 -2.28
CA LYS A 63 -40.88 23.22 -2.41
C LYS A 63 -39.55 23.74 -1.85
N TYR A 64 -39.15 24.97 -2.18
CA TYR A 64 -37.95 25.57 -1.61
C TYR A 64 -37.99 25.69 -0.09
N LEU A 65 -39.13 26.07 0.51
CA LEU A 65 -39.29 26.10 1.97
C LEU A 65 -38.98 24.72 2.57
N ARG A 66 -39.60 23.66 2.04
CA ARG A 66 -39.42 22.29 2.56
C ARG A 66 -38.01 21.75 2.34
N LEU A 67 -37.40 22.01 1.17
CA LEU A 67 -36.02 21.62 0.87
C LEU A 67 -34.99 22.34 1.76
N ASN A 68 -35.33 23.50 2.31
CA ASN A 68 -34.52 24.26 3.28
C ASN A 68 -34.95 24.02 4.74
N HIS A 69 -35.72 22.96 5.02
CA HIS A 69 -36.15 22.54 6.36
C HIS A 69 -37.04 23.54 7.11
N PHE A 70 -37.72 24.44 6.39
CA PHE A 70 -38.83 25.21 6.98
C PHE A 70 -40.04 24.28 7.09
N ASN A 71 -40.32 23.80 8.30
CA ASN A 71 -41.43 22.89 8.59
C ASN A 71 -42.71 23.62 9.01
N GLN A 72 -42.72 24.95 9.07
CA GLN A 72 -43.89 25.75 9.42
C GLN A 72 -45.09 25.44 8.51
N HIS A 73 -46.29 25.51 9.07
CA HIS A 73 -47.50 25.29 8.29
C HIS A 73 -47.62 26.32 7.16
N CYS A 74 -48.10 25.87 6.01
CA CYS A 74 -48.30 26.71 4.83
C CYS A 74 -49.78 26.72 4.43
N VAL A 75 -50.34 27.92 4.26
CA VAL A 75 -51.69 28.12 3.72
C VAL A 75 -51.54 28.52 2.26
N LEU A 76 -51.90 27.64 1.35
CA LEU A 76 -51.89 27.90 -0.08
C LEU A 76 -53.28 28.34 -0.55
N TYR A 77 -53.35 29.33 -1.43
CA TYR A 77 -54.60 29.68 -2.08
C TYR A 77 -54.44 29.86 -3.60
N SER A 78 -55.48 29.46 -4.34
CA SER A 78 -55.53 29.50 -5.81
C SER A 78 -56.96 29.57 -6.32
N PHE A 79 -57.15 30.04 -7.55
CA PHE A 79 -58.43 29.90 -8.28
C PHE A 79 -58.66 28.47 -8.81
N LEU A 80 -57.57 27.71 -9.00
CA LEU A 80 -57.61 26.31 -9.39
C LEU A 80 -57.78 25.44 -8.14
N SER A 81 -58.41 24.28 -8.29
CA SER A 81 -58.39 23.27 -7.22
C SER A 81 -57.03 22.57 -7.18
N ARG A 82 -56.67 22.00 -6.03
CA ARG A 82 -55.45 21.20 -5.88
C ARG A 82 -55.40 20.01 -6.87
N GLU A 83 -56.55 19.41 -7.17
CA GLU A 83 -56.66 18.32 -8.15
C GLU A 83 -56.34 18.82 -9.56
N GLN A 84 -56.81 20.02 -9.93
CA GLN A 84 -56.50 20.62 -11.22
C GLN A 84 -55.00 20.95 -11.35
N LEU A 85 -54.38 21.47 -10.29
CA LEU A 85 -52.95 21.75 -10.26
C LEU A 85 -52.10 20.47 -10.39
N MET A 86 -52.52 19.37 -9.76
CA MET A 86 -51.87 18.07 -9.90
C MET A 86 -52.04 17.45 -11.30
N MET A 87 -53.19 17.67 -11.95
CA MET A 87 -53.41 17.22 -13.33
C MET A 87 -52.58 18.01 -14.34
N GLN A 88 -52.29 19.29 -14.06
CA GLN A 88 -51.40 20.11 -14.89
C GLN A 88 -49.95 19.63 -14.81
N ASP A 89 -49.48 19.34 -13.61
CA ASP A 89 -48.15 18.76 -13.38
C ASP A 89 -48.20 17.80 -12.18
N PRO A 90 -47.98 16.48 -12.39
CA PRO A 90 -47.90 15.51 -11.30
C PRO A 90 -46.86 15.83 -10.23
N LEU A 91 -45.83 16.63 -10.55
CA LEU A 91 -44.83 17.09 -9.59
C LEU A 91 -45.40 18.09 -8.57
N ASN A 92 -46.66 18.53 -8.71
CA ASN A 92 -47.35 19.35 -7.73
C ASN A 92 -47.88 18.55 -6.53
N SER A 93 -47.59 17.25 -6.43
CA SER A 93 -48.09 16.37 -5.36
C SER A 93 -47.80 16.86 -3.94
N ILE A 94 -46.75 17.67 -3.73
CA ILE A 94 -46.41 18.26 -2.43
C ILE A 94 -47.54 19.11 -1.82
N ILE A 95 -48.47 19.65 -2.62
CA ILE A 95 -49.62 20.42 -2.10
C ILE A 95 -50.59 19.55 -1.27
N PHE A 96 -50.46 18.22 -1.34
CA PHE A 96 -51.20 17.26 -0.53
C PHE A 96 -50.45 16.83 0.73
N SER A 97 -49.24 17.35 0.98
CA SER A 97 -48.47 16.98 2.16
C SER A 97 -49.11 17.49 3.44
N GLU A 98 -48.83 16.80 4.55
CA GLU A 98 -49.10 17.34 5.89
C GLU A 98 -48.30 18.65 6.07
N GLY A 99 -48.81 19.56 6.91
CA GLY A 99 -48.29 20.92 7.03
C GLY A 99 -48.73 21.89 5.92
N VAL A 100 -49.69 21.48 5.06
CA VAL A 100 -50.30 22.32 4.04
C VAL A 100 -51.81 22.43 4.27
N THR A 101 -52.37 23.62 4.15
CA THR A 101 -53.81 23.86 4.01
C THR A 101 -54.06 24.55 2.69
N PHE A 102 -54.94 23.98 1.88
CA PHE A 102 -55.29 24.51 0.57
C PHE A 102 -56.65 25.18 0.60
N ILE A 103 -56.75 26.38 0.04
CA ILE A 103 -57.98 27.18 -0.02
C ILE A 103 -58.27 27.54 -1.47
N ARG A 104 -59.47 27.18 -1.94
CA ARG A 104 -59.87 27.51 -3.30
C ARG A 104 -60.64 28.82 -3.32
N MET A 105 -60.12 29.80 -4.05
CA MET A 105 -60.81 31.07 -4.26
C MET A 105 -62.13 30.83 -5.02
N PRO A 106 -63.23 31.54 -4.68
CA PRO A 106 -63.27 32.76 -3.87
C PRO A 106 -63.59 32.57 -2.38
N GLU A 107 -63.21 31.45 -1.75
CA GLU A 107 -63.38 31.29 -0.31
C GLU A 107 -62.75 32.44 0.49
N ASP A 108 -63.41 32.83 1.58
CA ASP A 108 -63.03 33.96 2.40
C ASP A 108 -61.88 33.59 3.36
N LEU A 109 -60.68 34.09 3.04
CA LEU A 109 -59.46 33.87 3.82
C LEU A 109 -59.54 34.43 5.24
N SER A 110 -60.44 35.38 5.53
CA SER A 110 -60.62 35.90 6.90
C SER A 110 -61.25 34.88 7.86
N LYS A 111 -61.88 33.83 7.33
CA LYS A 111 -62.48 32.74 8.13
C LYS A 111 -61.48 31.65 8.50
N VAL A 112 -60.24 31.74 8.02
CA VAL A 112 -59.18 30.80 8.33
C VAL A 112 -58.67 31.06 9.74
N ASN A 113 -58.68 30.03 10.59
CA ASN A 113 -58.14 30.13 11.94
C ASN A 113 -56.60 30.00 11.92
N PHE A 114 -55.91 31.11 11.67
CA PHE A 114 -54.45 31.16 11.60
C PHE A 114 -53.78 30.80 12.94
N GLU A 115 -54.37 31.16 14.08
CA GLU A 115 -53.85 30.82 15.43
C GLU A 115 -53.75 29.30 15.65
N LEU A 116 -54.69 28.54 15.09
CA LEU A 116 -54.66 27.08 15.15
C LEU A 116 -53.64 26.49 14.17
N LEU A 117 -53.50 27.08 12.99
CA LEU A 117 -52.58 26.59 11.95
C LEU A 117 -51.12 26.87 12.27
N ILE A 118 -50.80 27.95 12.97
CA ILE A 118 -49.45 28.26 13.47
C ILE A 118 -48.89 27.12 14.35
N LYS A 119 -49.76 26.38 15.04
CA LYS A 119 -49.38 25.26 15.91
C LYS A 119 -49.12 23.96 15.13
N LYS A 120 -49.42 23.93 13.83
CA LYS A 120 -49.16 22.78 12.96
C LYS A 120 -47.81 22.92 12.29
N GLN A 121 -47.22 21.78 11.92
CA GLN A 121 -45.97 21.73 11.18
C GLN A 121 -46.05 20.60 10.14
N ALA A 122 -45.28 20.73 9.08
CA ALA A 122 -45.00 19.63 8.18
C ALA A 122 -44.12 18.59 8.90
N PRO A 123 -44.27 17.29 8.56
CA PRO A 123 -43.40 16.25 9.08
C PRO A 123 -41.98 16.45 8.56
N ASP A 124 -41.00 15.97 9.31
CA ASP A 124 -39.58 16.06 8.94
C ASP A 124 -39.25 15.33 7.62
N ASN A 125 -40.03 14.30 7.29
CA ASN A 125 -39.82 13.45 6.13
C ASN A 125 -40.94 13.59 5.09
N LEU A 126 -40.65 14.33 4.02
CA LEU A 126 -41.48 14.52 2.84
C LEU A 126 -40.91 13.79 1.61
N ASN A 127 -40.04 12.80 1.81
CA ASN A 127 -39.33 12.11 0.72
C ASN A 127 -40.27 11.55 -0.35
N ILE A 128 -41.47 11.11 0.02
CA ILE A 128 -42.43 10.55 -0.94
C ILE A 128 -42.81 11.56 -2.03
N PHE A 129 -42.81 12.87 -1.72
CA PHE A 129 -43.18 13.93 -2.65
C PHE A 129 -42.01 14.30 -3.57
N PHE A 130 -40.79 14.35 -3.01
CA PHE A 130 -39.58 14.71 -3.77
C PHE A 130 -38.98 13.55 -4.59
N LYS A 131 -39.18 12.29 -4.17
CA LYS A 131 -38.72 11.11 -4.93
C LYS A 131 -39.30 11.04 -6.34
N VAL A 132 -40.51 11.54 -6.54
CA VAL A 132 -41.19 11.56 -7.84
C VAL A 132 -40.57 12.61 -8.77
N GLU A 133 -39.98 13.67 -8.19
CA GLU A 133 -39.28 14.73 -8.90
C GLU A 133 -37.82 14.39 -9.16
N PHE A 134 -37.24 13.51 -8.34
CA PHE A 134 -35.88 13.05 -8.46
C PHE A 134 -35.69 12.20 -9.73
N ARG A 135 -35.37 12.89 -10.83
CA ARG A 135 -34.95 12.27 -12.09
C ARG A 135 -33.44 12.39 -12.18
N LEU A 136 -32.75 11.26 -12.12
CA LEU A 136 -31.36 11.17 -12.52
C LEU A 136 -31.32 11.27 -14.05
N PRO A 137 -30.77 12.33 -14.65
CA PRO A 137 -30.49 12.38 -16.08
C PRO A 137 -29.55 11.23 -16.46
N ASP A 138 -29.60 10.78 -17.71
CA ASP A 138 -28.72 9.70 -18.21
C ASP A 138 -27.22 10.03 -18.08
N ASP A 139 -26.88 11.32 -17.94
CA ASP A 139 -25.52 11.81 -17.78
C ASP A 139 -25.06 11.80 -16.31
N ARG A 140 -24.74 10.59 -15.84
CA ARG A 140 -24.16 10.32 -14.52
C ARG A 140 -22.91 11.12 -14.19
N HIS A 141 -22.18 11.59 -15.22
CA HIS A 141 -20.93 12.33 -15.04
C HIS A 141 -21.19 13.74 -14.51
N PHE A 142 -22.27 14.39 -14.95
CA PHE A 142 -22.66 15.71 -14.47
C PHE A 142 -22.89 15.74 -12.95
N PHE A 143 -23.55 14.72 -12.41
CA PHE A 143 -23.84 14.67 -10.96
C PHE A 143 -22.62 14.30 -10.12
N ALA A 144 -21.81 13.34 -10.57
CA ALA A 144 -20.60 12.93 -9.85
C ALA A 144 -19.63 14.11 -9.64
N ASN A 145 -19.62 15.05 -10.59
CA ASN A 145 -18.72 16.19 -10.53
C ASN A 145 -18.99 17.12 -9.34
N TRP A 146 -20.24 17.46 -9.04
CA TRP A 146 -20.56 18.29 -7.87
C TRP A 146 -20.88 17.45 -6.63
N TRP A 147 -21.51 16.28 -6.80
CA TRP A 147 -21.84 15.39 -5.69
C TRP A 147 -20.58 14.86 -5.00
N GLY A 148 -19.57 14.44 -5.76
CA GLY A 148 -18.30 13.96 -5.21
C GLY A 148 -17.60 15.02 -4.36
N VAL A 149 -17.59 16.29 -4.81
CA VAL A 149 -17.06 17.41 -4.02
C VAL A 149 -17.85 17.59 -2.73
N LEU A 150 -19.19 17.53 -2.78
CA LEU A 150 -20.05 17.64 -1.60
C LEU A 150 -19.76 16.53 -0.59
N GLN A 151 -19.63 15.26 -1.03
CA GLN A 151 -19.35 14.13 -0.15
C GLN A 151 -18.00 14.29 0.55
N LEU A 152 -16.95 14.62 -0.21
CA LEU A 152 -15.63 14.88 0.36
C LEU A 152 -15.67 16.05 1.35
N TRP A 153 -16.43 17.11 1.05
CA TRP A 153 -16.57 18.27 1.93
C TRP A 153 -17.30 17.93 3.24
N ILE A 154 -18.40 17.18 3.18
CA ILE A 154 -19.15 16.76 4.37
C ILE A 154 -18.26 15.95 5.31
N VAL A 155 -17.51 14.97 4.77
CA VAL A 155 -16.57 14.18 5.58
C VAL A 155 -15.42 15.07 6.09
N GLN A 156 -14.86 15.95 5.27
CA GLN A 156 -13.78 16.86 5.68
C GLN A 156 -14.21 17.81 6.81
N LYS A 157 -15.43 18.35 6.79
CA LYS A 157 -15.98 19.18 7.88
C LYS A 157 -15.98 18.40 9.20
N ALA A 158 -16.48 17.16 9.18
CA ALA A 158 -16.49 16.28 10.35
C ALA A 158 -15.05 16.02 10.86
N VAL A 159 -14.12 15.74 9.94
CA VAL A 159 -12.69 15.53 10.23
C VAL A 159 -12.04 16.77 10.88
N GLU A 160 -12.41 17.99 10.46
CA GLU A 160 -11.90 19.24 11.04
C GLU A 160 -12.50 19.56 12.41
N ARG A 161 -13.81 19.32 12.58
CA ARG A 161 -14.50 19.47 13.87
C ARG A 161 -13.93 18.54 14.93
N ILE A 162 -13.71 17.27 14.58
CA ILE A 162 -13.08 16.28 15.47
C ILE A 162 -11.68 16.73 15.89
N ALA A 163 -10.91 17.34 14.97
CA ALA A 163 -9.58 17.86 15.25
C ALA A 163 -9.58 19.20 16.02
N GLY A 164 -10.74 19.75 16.38
CA GLY A 164 -10.86 21.02 17.11
C GLY A 164 -10.45 22.26 16.32
N LYS A 165 -10.36 22.19 14.98
CA LYS A 165 -10.05 23.35 14.14
C LYS A 165 -11.31 24.21 13.97
N LYS A 166 -11.16 25.54 14.02
CA LYS A 166 -12.24 26.46 13.60
C LYS A 166 -12.58 26.15 12.14
N ILE A 167 -13.85 25.85 11.86
CA ILE A 167 -14.34 25.69 10.50
C ILE A 167 -14.15 27.02 9.79
N ILE A 168 -13.28 27.05 8.79
CA ILE A 168 -13.09 28.22 7.94
C ILE A 168 -14.07 28.03 6.78
N THR A 169 -15.08 28.89 6.71
CA THR A 169 -16.15 28.88 5.69
C THR A 169 -15.71 29.43 4.33
N ASP A 170 -14.49 29.97 4.20
CA ASP A 170 -14.01 30.58 2.94
C ASP A 170 -13.86 29.61 1.76
N ILE A 171 -13.84 28.29 1.99
CA ILE A 171 -13.62 27.33 0.90
C ILE A 171 -14.81 27.25 -0.07
N GLU A 172 -16.02 27.59 0.38
CA GLU A 172 -17.21 27.57 -0.48
C GLU A 172 -17.08 28.56 -1.65
N SER A 173 -16.28 29.63 -1.49
CA SER A 173 -15.92 30.54 -2.58
C SER A 173 -15.12 29.84 -3.70
N GLY A 174 -14.37 28.80 -3.37
CA GLY A 174 -13.60 27.96 -4.30
C GLY A 174 -14.39 26.81 -4.91
N PHE A 175 -15.67 26.64 -4.55
CA PHE A 175 -16.55 25.59 -5.09
C PHE A 175 -17.43 26.09 -6.25
N ALA A 176 -17.13 27.23 -6.86
CA ALA A 176 -18.00 27.98 -7.78
C ALA A 176 -18.99 27.14 -8.61
N GLY A 177 -18.51 26.28 -9.51
CA GLY A 177 -19.35 25.42 -10.36
C GLY A 177 -20.16 24.40 -9.57
N SER A 178 -19.53 23.68 -8.64
CA SER A 178 -20.21 22.69 -7.80
C SER A 178 -21.24 23.32 -6.86
N LEU A 179 -20.95 24.49 -6.27
CA LEU A 179 -21.83 25.21 -5.35
C LEU A 179 -23.12 25.62 -6.05
N LYS A 180 -23.01 26.16 -7.27
CA LYS A 180 -24.16 26.51 -8.10
C LYS A 180 -25.05 25.29 -8.36
N ALA A 181 -24.46 24.14 -8.65
CA ALA A 181 -25.20 22.89 -8.84
C ALA A 181 -25.82 22.38 -7.53
N MET A 182 -25.10 22.42 -6.41
CA MET A 182 -25.56 21.99 -5.08
C MET A 182 -26.78 22.77 -4.57
N TYR A 183 -26.85 24.07 -4.85
CA TYR A 183 -27.97 24.94 -4.45
C TYR A 183 -29.00 25.16 -5.56
N SER A 184 -28.83 24.53 -6.72
CA SER A 184 -29.89 24.43 -7.71
C SER A 184 -31.07 23.63 -7.14
N TYR A 185 -32.25 23.77 -7.75
CA TYR A 185 -33.42 23.00 -7.35
C TYR A 185 -33.15 21.49 -7.33
N ASP A 186 -32.56 20.96 -8.41
CA ASP A 186 -32.21 19.54 -8.53
C ASP A 186 -31.19 19.11 -7.48
N GLY A 187 -30.21 19.97 -7.18
CA GLY A 187 -29.22 19.72 -6.12
C GLY A 187 -29.85 19.63 -4.72
N LEU A 188 -30.80 20.51 -4.42
CA LEU A 188 -31.55 20.49 -3.17
C LEU A 188 -32.44 19.25 -3.05
N VAL A 189 -33.16 18.88 -4.11
CA VAL A 189 -33.96 17.65 -4.17
C VAL A 189 -33.08 16.42 -3.96
N ALA A 190 -31.92 16.35 -4.62
CA ALA A 190 -30.97 15.25 -4.48
C ALA A 190 -30.48 15.08 -3.03
N ARG A 191 -30.09 16.19 -2.39
CA ARG A 191 -29.65 16.21 -0.99
C ARG A 191 -30.76 15.77 -0.03
N TYR A 192 -31.99 16.25 -0.25
CA TYR A 192 -33.14 15.91 0.57
C TYR A 192 -33.46 14.40 0.48
N VAL A 193 -33.54 13.87 -0.74
CA VAL A 193 -33.91 12.46 -0.99
C VAL A 193 -32.84 11.48 -0.50
N LYS A 194 -31.55 11.83 -0.58
CA LYS A 194 -30.44 10.97 -0.15
C LYS A 194 -30.10 11.07 1.34
N GLY A 195 -30.69 12.02 2.08
CA GLY A 195 -30.72 11.98 3.55
C GLY A 195 -29.37 12.20 4.25
N ILE A 196 -28.48 13.02 3.70
CA ILE A 196 -27.16 13.25 4.30
C ILE A 196 -27.27 14.34 5.37
N HIS A 197 -27.36 13.92 6.63
CA HIS A 197 -27.36 14.81 7.78
C HIS A 197 -25.95 14.96 8.37
N ASP A 198 -25.49 16.21 8.50
CA ASP A 198 -24.17 16.56 9.07
C ASP A 198 -23.92 15.94 10.46
N SER A 199 -24.98 15.65 11.25
CA SER A 199 -24.90 15.08 12.59
C SER A 199 -24.49 13.60 12.64
N ASP A 200 -24.79 12.83 11.58
CA ASP A 200 -24.56 11.38 11.56
C ASP A 200 -23.15 11.04 11.07
N VAL A 201 -22.52 11.97 10.34
CA VAL A 201 -21.17 11.81 9.75
C VAL A 201 -20.12 11.73 10.84
N GLU A 202 -20.18 12.59 11.86
CA GLU A 202 -19.18 12.64 12.93
C GLU A 202 -19.19 11.38 13.81
N SER A 203 -20.39 10.92 14.19
CA SER A 203 -20.54 9.70 15.00
C SER A 203 -20.09 8.46 14.24
N THR A 204 -20.47 8.33 12.97
CA THR A 204 -20.07 7.24 12.08
C THR A 204 -18.56 7.27 11.81
N LEU A 205 -17.99 8.44 11.56
CA LEU A 205 -16.54 8.61 11.36
C LEU A 205 -15.75 8.21 12.62
N LYS A 206 -16.16 8.67 13.80
CA LYS A 206 -15.54 8.27 15.07
C LYS A 206 -15.64 6.76 15.28
N MET A 207 -16.81 6.17 15.02
CA MET A 207 -17.01 4.72 15.11
C MET A 207 -16.09 3.96 14.13
N LEU A 208 -16.02 4.37 12.87
CA LEU A 208 -15.18 3.70 11.86
C LEU A 208 -13.67 3.85 12.17
N ILE A 209 -13.22 5.04 12.61
CA ILE A 209 -11.84 5.25 13.07
C ILE A 209 -11.55 4.35 14.28
N PHE A 210 -12.47 4.28 15.25
CA PHE A 210 -12.36 3.42 16.43
C PHE A 210 -12.31 1.94 16.06
N LEU A 211 -13.28 1.44 15.28
CA LEU A 211 -13.34 0.05 14.82
C LEU A 211 -12.08 -0.35 14.05
N LYS A 212 -11.57 0.56 13.20
CA LYS A 212 -10.30 0.34 12.48
C LYS A 212 -9.12 0.28 13.45
N THR A 213 -9.03 1.23 14.38
CA THR A 213 -7.97 1.26 15.40
C THR A 213 -7.98 0.01 16.30
N GLU A 214 -9.16 -0.46 16.71
CA GLU A 214 -9.32 -1.68 17.52
C GLU A 214 -9.00 -2.93 16.72
N ARG A 215 -9.38 -3.02 15.44
CA ARG A 215 -8.94 -4.11 14.55
C ARG A 215 -7.41 -4.18 14.45
N PHE A 216 -6.73 -3.03 14.38
CA PHE A 216 -5.26 -2.97 14.40
C PHE A 216 -4.65 -3.36 15.74
N LYS A 217 -5.20 -2.90 16.87
CA LYS A 217 -4.70 -3.30 18.21
C LYS A 217 -4.87 -4.80 18.44
N ASN A 218 -6.00 -5.36 18.03
CA ASN A 218 -6.23 -6.81 18.06
C ASN A 218 -5.27 -7.54 17.12
N TYR A 219 -4.98 -7.00 15.94
CA TYR A 219 -3.94 -7.53 15.05
C TYR A 219 -2.54 -7.53 15.69
N ALA A 220 -2.12 -6.44 16.36
CA ALA A 220 -0.83 -6.39 17.04
C ALA A 220 -0.74 -7.38 18.21
N LYS A 221 -1.84 -7.56 18.95
CA LYS A 221 -1.95 -8.52 20.05
C LYS A 221 -1.93 -9.96 19.55
N THR A 222 -2.72 -10.29 18.53
CA THR A 222 -2.73 -11.59 17.87
C THR A 222 -1.38 -11.87 17.20
N ARG A 223 -0.73 -10.86 16.60
CA ARG A 223 0.62 -11.01 16.03
C ARG A 223 1.65 -11.35 17.10
N ASN A 224 1.65 -10.69 18.25
CA ASN A 224 2.60 -11.02 19.33
C ASN A 224 2.35 -12.42 19.90
N GLN A 225 1.09 -12.81 20.09
CA GLN A 225 0.74 -14.16 20.56
C GLN A 225 1.13 -15.24 19.53
N VAL A 226 0.76 -15.04 18.27
CA VAL A 226 1.10 -15.96 17.18
C VAL A 226 2.60 -15.98 16.92
N GLN A 227 3.32 -14.87 17.09
CA GLN A 227 4.77 -14.83 16.93
C GLN A 227 5.50 -15.57 18.06
N GLN A 228 5.04 -15.46 19.31
CA GLN A 228 5.53 -16.30 20.41
C GLN A 228 5.24 -17.79 20.16
N GLU A 229 4.07 -18.12 19.61
CA GLU A 229 3.73 -19.51 19.27
C GLU A 229 4.54 -20.03 18.07
N ILE A 230 4.80 -19.22 17.04
CA ILE A 230 5.66 -19.57 15.91
C ILE A 230 7.10 -19.78 16.37
N GLU A 231 7.61 -18.95 17.29
CA GLU A 231 8.94 -19.12 17.89
C GLU A 231 9.04 -20.45 18.65
N ASN A 232 7.99 -20.85 19.38
CA ASN A 232 7.91 -22.15 20.05
C ASN A 232 7.84 -23.31 19.03
N ASP A 233 7.05 -23.17 17.96
CA ASP A 233 6.90 -24.19 16.93
C ASP A 233 8.18 -24.37 16.08
N LEU A 234 8.91 -23.28 15.79
CA LEU A 234 10.22 -23.33 15.11
C LEU A 234 11.31 -23.98 15.98
N SER A 235 11.27 -23.74 17.30
CA SER A 235 12.14 -24.43 18.26
C SER A 235 11.91 -25.95 18.23
N ASN A 236 10.64 -26.37 18.14
CA ASN A 236 10.29 -27.79 18.02
C ASN A 236 10.76 -28.40 16.69
N ASP A 237 10.69 -27.67 15.56
CA ASP A 237 11.21 -28.15 14.26
C ASP A 237 12.73 -28.39 14.30
N HIS A 238 13.47 -27.50 14.98
CA HIS A 238 14.91 -27.66 15.14
C HIS A 238 15.29 -28.88 16.00
N ILE A 239 14.51 -29.18 17.05
CA ILE A 239 14.70 -30.39 17.87
C ILE A 239 14.44 -31.66 17.04
N LEU A 240 13.40 -31.67 16.21
CA LEU A 240 13.08 -32.79 15.32
C LEU A 240 14.19 -32.99 14.26
N GLU A 241 14.76 -31.91 13.72
CA GLU A 241 15.88 -31.97 12.77
C GLU A 241 17.15 -32.57 13.37
N ILE A 242 17.49 -32.20 14.61
CA ILE A 242 18.62 -32.80 15.35
C ILE A 242 18.41 -34.30 15.57
N GLN A 243 17.19 -34.71 15.94
CA GLN A 243 16.84 -36.12 16.13
C GLN A 243 16.93 -36.91 14.82
N GLN A 244 16.48 -36.35 13.69
CA GLN A 244 16.62 -36.98 12.37
C GLN A 244 18.09 -37.18 11.98
N ASN A 245 18.92 -36.15 12.10
CA ASN A 245 20.34 -36.22 11.75
C ASN A 245 21.07 -37.28 12.60
N THR A 246 20.76 -37.36 13.88
CA THR A 246 21.33 -38.37 14.79
C THR A 246 20.92 -39.80 14.38
N LEU A 247 19.66 -40.00 13.97
CA LEU A 247 19.18 -41.30 13.47
C LEU A 247 19.74 -41.68 12.09
N ASP A 248 20.09 -40.69 11.25
CA ASP A 248 20.73 -40.91 9.95
C ASP A 248 22.21 -41.28 10.10
N GLU A 249 22.94 -40.66 11.04
CA GLU A 249 24.30 -41.03 11.39
C GLU A 249 24.37 -42.47 11.93
N LEU A 250 23.45 -42.84 12.84
CA LEU A 250 23.37 -44.19 13.40
C LEU A 250 23.04 -45.27 12.36
N SER A 251 22.35 -44.94 11.26
CA SER A 251 22.05 -45.93 10.21
C SER A 251 23.18 -46.16 9.21
N HIS A 252 24.19 -45.29 9.14
CA HIS A 252 25.25 -45.34 8.11
C HIS A 252 26.53 -46.11 8.53
N GLU A 253 26.71 -46.48 9.80
CA GLU A 253 27.99 -47.03 10.28
C GLU A 253 28.24 -48.54 10.03
N GLU A 254 27.24 -49.40 9.74
CA GLU A 254 27.47 -50.86 9.80
C GLU A 254 27.51 -51.66 8.46
N GLU A 255 27.04 -51.15 7.32
CA GLU A 255 26.83 -52.02 6.13
C GLU A 255 28.10 -52.33 5.28
N ASN A 256 29.19 -51.56 5.35
CA ASN A 256 30.17 -51.55 4.25
C ASN A 256 31.46 -52.42 4.38
N LYS A 257 31.77 -53.06 5.53
CA LYS A 257 33.09 -53.72 5.72
C LYS A 257 33.15 -55.25 5.55
N LEU A 258 32.03 -55.97 5.55
CA LEU A 258 32.02 -57.44 5.61
C LEU A 258 31.89 -58.13 4.23
N PHE A 259 31.20 -57.50 3.28
CA PHE A 259 30.81 -58.08 1.99
C PHE A 259 32.01 -58.30 1.02
N LEU A 260 32.99 -57.39 1.06
CA LEU A 260 34.18 -57.45 0.19
C LEU A 260 35.15 -58.59 0.57
N LYS A 261 35.11 -59.06 1.82
CA LYS A 261 36.04 -60.07 2.35
C LYS A 261 35.61 -61.51 2.04
N LEU A 262 34.32 -61.72 1.72
CA LEU A 262 33.72 -63.04 1.53
C LEU A 262 33.87 -63.59 0.09
N LYS A 263 34.08 -62.72 -0.90
CA LYS A 263 34.12 -63.09 -2.33
C LYS A 263 35.45 -63.75 -2.76
N SER A 264 36.53 -63.55 -1.99
CA SER A 264 37.87 -64.05 -2.33
C SER A 264 38.21 -65.44 -1.80
N LEU A 265 37.36 -66.04 -0.97
CA LEU A 265 37.67 -67.27 -0.23
C LEU A 265 37.02 -68.56 -0.81
N PHE A 266 36.24 -68.45 -1.89
CA PHE A 266 35.37 -69.54 -2.37
C PHE A 266 35.95 -70.45 -3.47
N SER A 267 37.15 -70.20 -4.03
CA SER A 267 37.56 -70.83 -5.30
C SER A 267 38.49 -72.07 -5.26
N SER A 268 38.88 -72.65 -4.12
CA SER A 268 39.76 -73.84 -4.19
C SER A 268 39.79 -74.73 -2.95
N LEU A 269 39.05 -75.85 -2.94
CA LEU A 269 39.20 -76.87 -1.88
C LEU A 269 38.93 -78.32 -2.33
N PRO A 270 39.86 -79.23 -2.00
CA PRO A 270 39.56 -80.63 -1.66
C PRO A 270 40.13 -81.09 -0.28
N THR A 271 39.58 -82.22 0.20
CA THR A 271 39.91 -83.20 1.28
C THR A 271 40.47 -82.77 2.64
N SER A 272 40.84 -81.51 2.85
CA SER A 272 40.98 -80.86 4.17
C SER A 272 39.61 -80.61 4.86
N LEU A 273 38.52 -80.95 4.15
CA LEU A 273 37.11 -80.75 4.51
C LEU A 273 36.68 -81.44 5.80
N GLN A 274 37.35 -82.51 6.23
CA GLN A 274 37.00 -83.17 7.50
C GLN A 274 37.48 -82.39 8.73
N ARG A 275 38.63 -81.70 8.68
CA ARG A 275 39.00 -80.71 9.73
C ARG A 275 38.08 -79.48 9.67
N LYS A 276 37.52 -79.18 8.50
CA LYS A 276 36.54 -78.11 8.36
C LYS A 276 35.21 -78.45 9.01
N ILE A 277 34.75 -79.71 9.09
CA ILE A 277 33.48 -80.03 9.76
C ILE A 277 33.52 -79.64 11.25
N LYS A 278 34.62 -79.92 11.95
CA LYS A 278 34.78 -79.53 13.36
C LYS A 278 34.91 -78.01 13.55
N GLN A 279 35.67 -77.34 12.67
CA GLN A 279 35.70 -75.87 12.62
C GLN A 279 34.37 -75.24 12.18
N VAL A 280 33.53 -75.97 11.44
CA VAL A 280 32.20 -75.54 10.98
C VAL A 280 31.18 -75.69 12.10
N GLU A 281 31.32 -76.66 13.01
CA GLU A 281 30.46 -76.75 14.20
C GLU A 281 30.76 -75.64 15.22
N GLU A 282 32.04 -75.33 15.46
CA GLU A 282 32.44 -74.18 16.27
C GLU A 282 32.03 -72.86 15.61
N LYS A 283 32.30 -72.70 14.31
CA LYS A 283 31.79 -71.54 13.54
C LYS A 283 30.28 -71.49 13.47
N ARG A 284 29.56 -72.63 13.51
CA ARG A 284 28.08 -72.68 13.51
C ARG A 284 27.52 -72.17 14.83
N SER A 285 28.19 -72.44 15.96
CA SER A 285 27.84 -71.85 17.26
C SER A 285 28.09 -70.33 17.24
N GLU A 286 29.26 -69.91 16.77
CA GLU A 286 29.63 -68.49 16.63
C GLU A 286 28.72 -67.75 15.63
N LEU A 287 28.32 -68.40 14.54
CA LEU A 287 27.33 -67.91 13.57
C LEU A 287 25.93 -67.88 14.15
N LYS A 288 25.55 -68.81 15.04
CA LYS A 288 24.24 -68.79 15.71
C LYS A 288 24.11 -67.58 16.64
N ASP A 289 25.16 -67.29 17.39
CA ASP A 289 25.23 -66.12 18.28
C ASP A 289 25.34 -64.82 17.47
N ARG A 290 26.09 -64.79 16.36
CA ARG A 290 26.09 -63.67 15.40
C ARG A 290 24.76 -63.49 14.68
N ILE A 291 24.04 -64.56 14.34
CA ILE A 291 22.70 -64.48 13.73
C ILE A 291 21.70 -63.93 14.76
N LYS A 292 21.83 -64.28 16.04
CA LYS A 292 21.01 -63.73 17.13
C LYS A 292 21.30 -62.23 17.33
N LEU A 293 22.58 -61.84 17.33
CA LEU A 293 23.02 -60.44 17.36
C LEU A 293 22.54 -59.67 16.10
N ASN A 294 22.61 -60.27 14.92
CA ASN A 294 22.10 -59.70 13.67
C ASN A 294 20.56 -59.58 13.67
N GLN A 295 19.84 -60.49 14.33
CA GLN A 295 18.38 -60.40 14.47
C GLN A 295 17.99 -59.27 15.43
N GLU A 296 18.72 -59.11 16.53
CA GLU A 296 18.58 -57.95 17.43
C GLU A 296 18.91 -56.64 16.70
N TYR A 297 19.94 -56.64 15.86
CA TYR A 297 20.30 -55.51 15.01
C TYR A 297 19.22 -55.17 13.97
N ILE A 298 18.66 -56.18 13.28
CA ILE A 298 17.54 -56.01 12.33
C ILE A 298 16.30 -55.46 13.06
N ASN A 299 16.02 -55.92 14.27
CA ASN A 299 14.92 -55.41 15.09
C ASN A 299 15.16 -53.95 15.51
N LEU A 300 16.40 -53.59 15.88
CA LEU A 300 16.80 -52.21 16.18
C LEU A 300 16.67 -51.30 14.95
N LEU A 301 17.12 -51.73 13.78
CA LEU A 301 16.94 -51.00 12.52
C LEU A 301 15.46 -50.81 12.17
N ALA A 302 14.61 -51.82 12.40
CA ALA A 302 13.17 -51.70 12.19
C ALA A 302 12.53 -50.67 13.15
N ILE A 303 12.98 -50.60 14.39
CA ILE A 303 12.53 -49.59 15.38
C ILE A 303 13.01 -48.19 14.95
N ILE A 304 14.28 -48.05 14.55
CA ILE A 304 14.85 -46.78 14.06
C ILE A 304 14.07 -46.26 12.85
N ASN A 305 13.77 -47.13 11.87
CA ASN A 305 13.03 -46.74 10.67
C ASN A 305 11.59 -46.33 10.99
N LYS A 306 10.93 -47.02 11.93
CA LYS A 306 9.59 -46.66 12.40
C LYS A 306 9.57 -45.29 13.10
N GLU A 307 10.58 -45.00 13.92
CA GLU A 307 10.72 -43.68 14.56
C GLU A 307 11.06 -42.58 13.55
N LYS A 308 11.86 -42.87 12.50
CA LYS A 308 12.08 -41.93 11.39
C LYS A 308 10.76 -41.54 10.72
N GLU A 309 9.94 -42.52 10.34
CA GLU A 309 8.63 -42.26 9.72
C GLU A 309 7.72 -41.42 10.62
N HIS A 310 7.69 -41.72 11.92
CA HIS A 310 6.92 -40.94 12.89
C HIS A 310 7.37 -39.48 12.97
N ILE A 311 8.68 -39.22 13.02
CA ILE A 311 9.23 -37.86 13.04
C ILE A 311 8.92 -37.11 11.73
N TYR A 312 8.98 -37.79 10.57
CA TYR A 312 8.60 -37.17 9.29
C TYR A 312 7.12 -36.75 9.23
N ASP A 313 6.23 -37.54 9.82
CA ASP A 313 4.81 -37.21 9.90
C ASP A 313 4.52 -36.06 10.86
N GLU A 314 5.18 -36.03 12.02
CA GLU A 314 5.09 -34.90 12.96
C GLU A 314 5.63 -33.61 12.34
N LYS A 315 6.76 -33.66 11.63
CA LYS A 315 7.30 -32.51 10.88
C LYS A 315 6.33 -32.00 9.81
N ARG A 316 5.62 -32.90 9.10
CA ARG A 316 4.60 -32.50 8.12
C ARG A 316 3.38 -31.85 8.77
N LYS A 317 2.94 -32.34 9.94
CA LYS A 317 1.85 -31.72 10.70
C LYS A 317 2.25 -30.33 11.21
N LEU A 318 3.44 -30.20 11.77
CA LEU A 318 3.99 -28.94 12.26
C LEU A 318 4.09 -27.89 11.13
N ASN A 319 4.62 -28.28 9.96
CA ASN A 319 4.67 -27.40 8.80
C ASN A 319 3.28 -26.94 8.31
N ARG A 320 2.27 -27.82 8.35
CA ARG A 320 0.88 -27.42 8.05
C ARG A 320 0.30 -26.48 9.09
N GLN A 321 0.62 -26.66 10.37
CA GLN A 321 0.20 -25.77 11.45
C GLN A 321 0.84 -24.39 11.32
N ILE A 322 2.16 -24.34 11.06
CA ILE A 322 2.89 -23.10 10.78
C ILE A 322 2.28 -22.39 9.56
N GLN A 323 2.04 -23.12 8.46
CA GLN A 323 1.44 -22.55 7.25
C GLN A 323 0.02 -22.00 7.51
N SER A 324 -0.83 -22.74 8.22
CA SER A 324 -2.18 -22.30 8.59
C SER A 324 -2.18 -21.07 9.51
N LYS A 325 -1.20 -20.96 10.43
CA LYS A 325 -1.03 -19.78 11.30
C LYS A 325 -0.55 -18.57 10.50
N ILE A 326 0.37 -18.77 9.55
CA ILE A 326 0.79 -17.74 8.58
C ILE A 326 -0.42 -17.26 7.77
N ASP A 327 -1.25 -18.17 7.26
CA ASP A 327 -2.45 -17.85 6.48
C ASP A 327 -3.51 -17.09 7.33
N THR A 328 -3.56 -17.38 8.64
CA THR A 328 -4.42 -16.67 9.61
C THR A 328 -3.92 -15.24 9.87
N LEU A 329 -2.61 -15.02 10.04
CA LEU A 329 -2.02 -13.68 10.13
C LEU A 329 -2.25 -12.86 8.87
N ILE A 330 -2.29 -13.54 7.74
CA ILE A 330 -2.45 -12.97 6.42
C ILE A 330 -3.89 -12.51 6.14
N SER A 331 -4.89 -13.25 6.60
CA SER A 331 -6.31 -12.91 6.42
C SER A 331 -6.75 -11.68 7.24
N CYS A 332 -5.92 -11.20 8.17
CA CYS A 332 -6.20 -10.02 9.00
C CYS A 332 -5.78 -8.66 8.39
N ASN A 333 -5.13 -8.59 7.22
CA ASN A 333 -4.70 -7.33 6.61
C ASN A 333 -5.76 -6.75 5.65
N SER A 334 -6.52 -5.76 6.12
CA SER A 334 -7.48 -5.01 5.26
C SER A 334 -7.08 -3.57 4.95
N PHE A 335 -5.89 -3.09 5.35
CA PHE A 335 -5.37 -1.77 4.95
C PHE A 335 -3.84 -1.73 4.90
N LEU A 336 -3.30 -0.80 4.08
CA LEU A 336 -1.92 -0.75 3.60
C LEU A 336 -0.89 -0.11 4.52
N THR A 337 -1.31 0.59 5.57
CA THR A 337 -0.42 1.25 6.51
C THR A 337 -0.62 0.68 7.90
N GLN A 338 0.45 0.17 8.50
CA GLN A 338 0.45 -0.40 9.87
C GLN A 338 0.08 0.64 10.95
N ASN A 339 0.00 1.92 10.60
CA ASN A 339 -0.29 3.07 11.47
C ASN A 339 -1.37 3.99 10.84
N TYR A 340 -2.48 3.48 10.32
CA TYR A 340 -3.53 4.38 9.79
C TYR A 340 -4.17 5.17 10.94
N SER A 341 -3.57 6.32 11.25
CA SER A 341 -4.21 7.42 11.94
C SER A 341 -4.39 8.51 10.90
N LEU A 342 -5.65 8.83 10.61
CA LEU A 342 -5.98 9.93 9.72
C LEU A 342 -5.28 11.22 10.16
N ASP A 343 -5.11 11.43 11.47
CA ASP A 343 -4.40 12.57 12.02
C ASP A 343 -2.90 12.55 11.66
N ILE A 344 -2.23 11.39 11.74
CA ILE A 344 -0.82 11.25 11.33
C ILE A 344 -0.67 11.49 9.83
N ILE A 345 -1.56 10.96 9.00
CA ILE A 345 -1.53 11.16 7.55
C ILE A 345 -1.69 12.65 7.22
N ARG A 346 -2.71 13.29 7.80
CA ARG A 346 -2.98 14.72 7.61
C ARG A 346 -1.82 15.58 8.10
N GLN A 347 -1.25 15.27 9.26
CA GLN A 347 -0.10 15.98 9.79
C GLN A 347 1.08 15.88 8.83
N ASN A 348 1.42 14.68 8.36
CA ASN A 348 2.51 14.50 7.40
C ASN A 348 2.26 15.22 6.06
N LEU A 349 1.04 15.17 5.52
CA LEU A 349 0.69 15.87 4.28
C LEU A 349 0.79 17.39 4.45
N ALA A 350 0.31 17.93 5.57
CA ALA A 350 0.34 19.36 5.86
C ALA A 350 1.75 19.88 6.20
N GLU A 351 2.59 19.08 6.85
CA GLU A 351 3.96 19.45 7.23
C GLU A 351 4.97 19.28 6.08
N LYS A 352 4.94 18.12 5.41
CA LYS A 352 5.91 17.80 4.35
C LYS A 352 5.54 18.37 2.99
N LYS A 353 4.24 18.68 2.80
CA LYS A 353 3.67 19.31 1.61
C LYS A 353 4.20 18.74 0.29
N PRO A 354 3.88 17.48 -0.04
CA PRO A 354 4.36 16.87 -1.27
C PRO A 354 3.82 17.66 -2.46
N SER A 355 4.63 17.83 -3.50
CA SER A 355 4.18 18.55 -4.69
C SER A 355 3.29 17.66 -5.54
N ILE A 356 2.07 18.11 -5.81
CA ILE A 356 1.05 17.35 -6.52
C ILE A 356 0.67 18.11 -7.78
N LEU A 357 0.58 17.39 -8.90
CA LEU A 357 0.00 17.90 -10.14
C LEU A 357 -1.38 17.28 -10.29
N PHE A 358 -2.41 18.12 -10.35
CA PHE A 358 -3.78 17.70 -10.57
C PHE A 358 -4.23 18.14 -11.96
N VAL A 359 -4.74 17.19 -12.75
CA VAL A 359 -5.18 17.39 -14.13
C VAL A 359 -6.61 16.90 -14.27
N ASP A 360 -7.54 17.84 -14.44
CA ASP A 360 -8.98 17.58 -14.46
C ASP A 360 -9.66 18.76 -15.19
N ASP A 361 -10.60 18.47 -16.09
CA ASP A 361 -11.33 19.49 -16.86
C ASP A 361 -12.25 20.35 -15.97
N GLN A 362 -12.60 19.84 -14.80
CA GLN A 362 -13.40 20.50 -13.77
C GLN A 362 -12.59 20.82 -12.51
N ALA A 363 -11.26 20.94 -12.63
CA ALA A 363 -10.40 21.22 -11.50
C ALA A 363 -10.84 22.48 -10.72
N ASN A 364 -11.19 23.57 -11.43
CA ASN A 364 -11.61 24.82 -10.82
C ASN A 364 -13.10 24.85 -10.39
N ASP A 365 -13.88 23.80 -10.63
CA ASP A 365 -15.28 23.71 -10.19
C ASP A 365 -15.44 23.17 -8.76
N GLY A 366 -14.34 23.05 -8.02
CA GLY A 366 -14.32 22.70 -6.60
C GLY A 366 -13.37 21.55 -6.27
N TRP A 367 -12.98 20.73 -7.25
CA TRP A 367 -12.08 19.60 -7.06
C TRP A 367 -10.68 20.01 -6.55
N ALA A 368 -10.07 21.03 -7.16
CA ALA A 368 -8.78 21.54 -6.72
C ALA A 368 -8.85 22.15 -5.32
N ALA A 369 -9.95 22.85 -4.99
CA ALA A 369 -10.15 23.46 -3.68
C ALA A 369 -10.31 22.39 -2.59
N ILE A 370 -11.16 21.39 -2.81
CA ILE A 370 -11.39 20.32 -1.82
C ILE A 370 -10.14 19.46 -1.62
N PHE A 371 -9.40 19.12 -2.68
CA PHE A 371 -8.13 18.40 -2.57
C PHE A 371 -7.09 19.21 -1.77
N GLN A 372 -6.90 20.49 -2.08
CA GLN A 372 -5.96 21.33 -1.32
C GLN A 372 -6.33 21.42 0.16
N ARG A 373 -7.63 21.54 0.48
CA ARG A 373 -8.09 21.56 1.87
C ARG A 373 -7.88 20.24 2.60
N MET A 374 -8.16 19.13 1.94
CA MET A 374 -7.95 17.79 2.51
C MET A 374 -6.47 17.54 2.82
N LEU A 375 -5.58 17.95 1.90
CA LEU A 375 -4.16 17.62 1.96
C LEU A 375 -3.35 18.61 2.79
N TYR A 376 -3.58 19.92 2.63
CA TYR A 376 -2.78 20.98 3.24
C TYR A 376 -3.56 21.84 4.24
N GLY A 377 -4.88 21.68 4.32
CA GLY A 377 -5.74 22.53 5.16
C GLY A 377 -6.09 23.87 4.51
N GLY A 378 -5.72 24.11 3.26
CA GLY A 378 -6.01 25.33 2.51
C GLY A 378 -5.23 25.37 1.20
N ASN A 379 -5.27 26.51 0.50
CA ASN A 379 -4.52 26.69 -0.73
C ASN A 379 -3.01 26.60 -0.47
N ASP A 380 -2.28 25.94 -1.38
CA ASP A 380 -0.84 25.75 -1.26
C ASP A 380 -0.17 25.68 -2.64
N ASP A 381 0.95 26.40 -2.81
CA ASP A 381 1.69 26.48 -4.08
C ASP A 381 2.33 25.15 -4.52
N THR A 382 2.42 24.17 -3.61
CA THR A 382 2.88 22.82 -3.94
C THR A 382 1.84 22.02 -4.74
N PHE A 383 0.59 22.47 -4.77
CA PHE A 383 -0.49 21.90 -5.57
C PHE A 383 -0.65 22.65 -6.88
N THR A 384 -0.21 22.04 -7.97
CA THR A 384 -0.30 22.61 -9.32
C THR A 384 -1.52 22.04 -10.05
N VAL A 385 -2.28 22.91 -10.71
CA VAL A 385 -3.46 22.53 -11.48
C VAL A 385 -3.19 22.74 -12.97
N ILE A 386 -3.59 21.77 -13.80
CA ILE A 386 -3.79 21.93 -15.24
C ILE A 386 -5.26 21.62 -15.49
N GLN A 387 -5.99 22.56 -16.06
CA GLN A 387 -7.37 22.35 -16.50
C GLN A 387 -7.39 22.34 -18.04
N PRO A 388 -7.44 21.15 -18.67
CA PRO A 388 -7.51 21.07 -20.12
C PRO A 388 -8.85 21.61 -20.64
N GLU A 389 -8.81 22.22 -21.82
CA GLU A 389 -9.99 22.67 -22.55
C GLU A 389 -10.44 21.61 -23.56
N LYS A 390 -11.71 21.66 -23.95
CA LYS A 390 -12.30 20.70 -24.90
C LYS A 390 -11.58 20.60 -26.24
N ASP A 391 -10.95 21.70 -26.68
CA ASP A 391 -10.25 21.76 -27.97
C ASP A 391 -8.74 21.46 -27.86
N ASP A 392 -8.22 21.22 -26.65
CA ASP A 392 -6.81 20.90 -26.47
C ASP A 392 -6.42 19.58 -27.15
N SER A 393 -5.27 19.57 -27.82
CA SER A 393 -4.70 18.33 -28.34
C SER A 393 -4.10 17.50 -27.20
N ILE A 394 -4.13 16.17 -27.35
CA ILE A 394 -3.53 15.25 -26.37
C ILE A 394 -2.04 15.58 -26.19
N GLU A 395 -1.33 15.92 -27.27
CA GLU A 395 0.08 16.31 -27.25
C GLU A 395 0.32 17.57 -26.40
N ASN A 396 -0.55 18.58 -26.48
CA ASN A 396 -0.42 19.80 -25.69
C ASN A 396 -0.62 19.53 -24.19
N ILE A 397 -1.59 18.66 -23.86
CA ILE A 397 -1.83 18.24 -22.48
C ILE A 397 -0.61 17.50 -21.93
N VAL A 398 -0.10 16.49 -22.67
CA VAL A 398 1.10 15.73 -22.29
C VAL A 398 2.31 16.65 -22.10
N HIS A 399 2.56 17.56 -23.04
CA HIS A 399 3.68 18.51 -22.95
C HIS A 399 3.58 19.40 -21.70
N SER A 400 2.38 19.88 -21.39
CA SER A 400 2.12 20.71 -20.22
C SER A 400 2.38 19.95 -18.93
N ILE A 401 1.93 18.69 -18.85
CA ILE A 401 2.18 17.78 -17.73
C ILE A 401 3.68 17.56 -17.54
N GLU A 402 4.40 17.13 -18.58
CA GLU A 402 5.83 16.82 -18.49
C GLU A 402 6.66 18.05 -18.09
N LYS A 403 6.32 19.21 -18.64
CA LYS A 403 6.93 20.49 -18.27
C LYS A 403 6.76 20.77 -16.79
N MET A 404 5.54 20.65 -16.26
CA MET A 404 5.27 20.89 -14.84
C MET A 404 5.92 19.87 -13.94
N VAL A 405 5.87 18.58 -14.30
CA VAL A 405 6.53 17.49 -13.56
C VAL A 405 8.01 17.77 -13.37
N LYS A 406 8.70 18.23 -14.43
CA LYS A 406 10.12 18.57 -14.38
C LYS A 406 10.41 19.85 -13.59
N VAL A 407 9.63 20.91 -13.80
CA VAL A 407 9.88 22.24 -13.19
C VAL A 407 9.59 22.22 -11.69
N LYS A 408 8.48 21.59 -11.29
CA LYS A 408 7.99 21.59 -9.90
C LYS A 408 8.46 20.38 -9.09
N LYS A 409 9.11 19.40 -9.72
CA LYS A 409 9.53 18.12 -9.11
C LYS A 409 8.34 17.43 -8.44
N ILE A 410 7.32 17.19 -9.25
CA ILE A 410 6.05 16.62 -8.81
C ILE A 410 6.26 15.23 -8.18
N ASN A 411 5.72 15.02 -6.98
CA ASN A 411 5.75 13.75 -6.27
C ASN A 411 4.62 12.79 -6.67
N LEU A 412 3.49 13.33 -7.16
CA LEU A 412 2.30 12.59 -7.59
C LEU A 412 1.54 13.34 -8.68
N LEU A 413 1.17 12.64 -9.75
CA LEU A 413 0.18 13.08 -10.72
C LEU A 413 -1.19 12.50 -10.36
N ILE A 414 -2.19 13.35 -10.16
CA ILE A 414 -3.59 12.97 -10.09
C ILE A 414 -4.25 13.34 -11.42
N LEU A 415 -4.76 12.35 -12.16
CA LEU A 415 -5.21 12.50 -13.53
C LEU A 415 -6.65 12.00 -13.69
N ASP A 416 -7.56 12.88 -14.10
CA ASP A 416 -8.91 12.47 -14.47
C ASP A 416 -8.93 11.73 -15.81
N LEU A 417 -9.89 10.81 -15.97
CA LEU A 417 -10.03 10.06 -17.22
C LEU A 417 -10.65 10.89 -18.35
N ARG A 418 -11.54 11.84 -18.07
CA ARG A 418 -12.31 12.59 -19.08
C ARG A 418 -11.89 14.05 -19.08
N LEU A 419 -10.74 14.32 -19.68
CA LEU A 419 -10.12 15.64 -19.69
C LEU A 419 -10.73 16.61 -20.71
N LYS A 420 -11.66 16.16 -21.56
CA LYS A 420 -12.20 16.97 -22.66
C LYS A 420 -13.73 17.05 -22.63
N GLY A 421 -14.34 16.85 -21.46
CA GLY A 421 -15.79 16.87 -21.29
C GLY A 421 -16.51 15.80 -22.11
N GLU A 422 -15.89 14.62 -22.29
CA GLU A 422 -16.49 13.55 -23.09
C GLU A 422 -17.74 12.98 -22.41
N THR A 423 -18.85 12.92 -23.15
CA THR A 423 -20.15 12.43 -22.67
C THR A 423 -20.55 11.11 -23.33
N GLY A 424 -21.36 10.31 -22.64
CA GLY A 424 -21.95 9.08 -23.19
C GLY A 424 -21.37 7.76 -22.68
N HIS A 425 -22.19 6.71 -22.81
CA HIS A 425 -21.93 5.37 -22.25
C HIS A 425 -21.13 4.44 -23.18
N ASN A 426 -21.01 4.78 -24.48
CA ASN A 426 -20.47 3.94 -25.56
C ASN A 426 -19.13 4.43 -26.17
N LEU A 427 -18.44 5.37 -25.52
CA LEU A 427 -17.11 5.78 -25.96
C LEU A 427 -16.15 4.59 -25.94
N ASN A 428 -15.39 4.41 -27.02
CA ASN A 428 -14.32 3.42 -27.04
C ASN A 428 -13.27 3.82 -26.00
N ILE A 429 -12.71 2.85 -25.28
CA ILE A 429 -11.76 3.12 -24.21
C ILE A 429 -10.51 3.85 -24.72
N ASN A 430 -10.11 3.57 -25.96
CA ASN A 430 -8.98 4.19 -26.64
C ASN A 430 -9.28 5.63 -27.12
N GLU A 431 -10.51 6.11 -26.97
CA GLU A 431 -10.92 7.48 -27.32
C GLU A 431 -11.06 8.38 -26.08
N ILE A 432 -10.95 7.80 -24.88
CA ILE A 432 -10.98 8.54 -23.62
C ILE A 432 -9.68 9.33 -23.49
N SER A 433 -9.77 10.66 -23.39
CA SER A 433 -8.61 11.56 -23.43
C SER A 433 -7.58 11.28 -22.33
N GLY A 434 -8.01 11.05 -21.09
CA GLY A 434 -7.11 10.74 -19.97
C GLY A 434 -6.37 9.40 -20.16
N ILE A 435 -6.98 8.44 -20.86
CA ILE A 435 -6.32 7.18 -21.24
C ILE A 435 -5.25 7.44 -22.31
N CYS A 436 -5.57 8.22 -23.35
CA CYS A 436 -4.61 8.61 -24.38
C CYS A 436 -3.42 9.39 -23.81
N VAL A 437 -3.69 10.28 -22.85
CA VAL A 437 -2.66 11.03 -22.11
C VAL A 437 -1.81 10.07 -21.29
N LEU A 438 -2.41 9.17 -20.52
CA LEU A 438 -1.69 8.18 -19.71
C LEU A 438 -0.75 7.32 -20.55
N GLU A 439 -1.23 6.78 -21.68
CA GLU A 439 -0.41 5.96 -22.58
C GLU A 439 0.87 6.67 -23.03
N LYS A 440 0.74 7.95 -23.44
CA LYS A 440 1.88 8.76 -23.86
C LYS A 440 2.81 9.10 -22.69
N LEU A 441 2.28 9.44 -21.53
CA LEU A 441 3.10 9.75 -20.34
C LEU A 441 3.92 8.54 -19.88
N ILE A 442 3.32 7.34 -19.89
CA ILE A 442 4.03 6.11 -19.53
C ILE A 442 5.09 5.76 -20.57
N ALA A 443 4.77 5.86 -21.87
CA ALA A 443 5.75 5.69 -22.95
C ALA A 443 6.94 6.67 -22.82
N ASN A 444 6.69 7.88 -22.32
CA ASN A 444 7.71 8.91 -22.09
C ASN A 444 8.44 8.76 -20.74
N HIS A 445 8.18 7.69 -19.98
CA HIS A 445 8.84 7.37 -18.70
C HIS A 445 8.64 8.47 -17.64
N LEU A 446 7.39 8.90 -17.43
CA LEU A 446 7.01 9.90 -16.43
C LEU A 446 7.64 9.60 -15.05
N PRO A 447 8.41 10.54 -14.44
CA PRO A 447 9.19 10.27 -13.25
C PRO A 447 8.41 10.43 -11.93
N CYS A 448 7.11 10.15 -11.93
CA CYS A 448 6.28 10.18 -10.73
C CYS A 448 5.13 9.17 -10.84
N PRO A 449 4.58 8.70 -9.71
CA PRO A 449 3.39 7.86 -9.70
C PRO A 449 2.17 8.61 -10.25
N VAL A 450 1.25 7.84 -10.85
CA VAL A 450 -0.03 8.34 -11.38
C VAL A 450 -1.21 7.71 -10.63
N LEU A 451 -2.00 8.57 -9.98
CA LEU A 451 -3.32 8.23 -9.43
C LEU A 451 -4.40 8.68 -10.42
N ILE A 452 -5.14 7.71 -10.96
CA ILE A 452 -6.25 7.99 -11.84
C ILE A 452 -7.52 8.26 -11.02
N THR A 453 -8.28 9.30 -11.38
CA THR A 453 -9.62 9.58 -10.84
C THR A 453 -10.67 9.41 -11.91
N SER A 454 -11.85 8.91 -11.56
CA SER A 454 -12.98 8.88 -12.49
C SER A 454 -14.32 8.70 -11.80
N ALA A 455 -15.37 9.28 -12.39
CA ALA A 455 -16.77 9.07 -11.99
C ALA A 455 -17.37 7.74 -12.50
N SER A 456 -16.66 7.00 -13.34
CA SER A 456 -17.12 5.73 -13.89
C SER A 456 -16.83 4.59 -12.92
N ASN A 457 -17.89 3.94 -12.42
CA ASN A 457 -17.81 2.68 -11.65
C ASN A 457 -17.59 1.43 -12.53
N LYS A 458 -17.40 1.62 -13.85
CA LYS A 458 -17.20 0.53 -14.80
C LYS A 458 -15.86 -0.17 -14.56
N ILE A 459 -15.92 -1.44 -14.16
CA ILE A 459 -14.77 -2.31 -13.83
C ILE A 459 -13.70 -2.33 -14.94
N TRP A 460 -14.08 -2.14 -16.21
CA TRP A 460 -13.13 -2.15 -17.31
C TRP A 460 -12.25 -0.90 -17.37
N SER A 461 -12.75 0.29 -17.01
CA SER A 461 -11.95 1.51 -16.94
C SER A 461 -10.78 1.35 -15.97
N TYR A 462 -11.06 0.77 -14.79
CA TYR A 462 -10.06 0.42 -13.78
C TYR A 462 -9.01 -0.58 -14.30
N ARG A 463 -9.46 -1.69 -14.91
CA ARG A 463 -8.55 -2.73 -15.40
C ARG A 463 -7.63 -2.20 -16.48
N GLU A 464 -8.14 -1.36 -17.37
CA GLU A 464 -7.34 -0.84 -18.47
C GLU A 464 -6.30 0.17 -18.01
N THR A 465 -6.67 1.12 -17.14
CA THR A 465 -5.71 2.11 -16.63
C THR A 465 -4.56 1.46 -15.88
N LEU A 466 -4.82 0.38 -15.13
CA LEU A 466 -3.77 -0.37 -14.46
C LEU A 466 -2.88 -1.16 -15.43
N LYS A 467 -3.45 -1.76 -16.48
CA LYS A 467 -2.64 -2.43 -17.52
C LYS A 467 -1.71 -1.45 -18.23
N LEU A 468 -2.18 -0.23 -18.48
CA LEU A 468 -1.41 0.83 -19.12
C LEU A 468 -0.29 1.39 -18.23
N GLY A 469 -0.30 1.07 -16.93
CA GLY A 469 0.76 1.47 -16.01
C GLY A 469 0.39 2.62 -15.07
N ALA A 470 -0.89 2.88 -14.79
CA ALA A 470 -1.25 3.70 -13.63
C ALA A 470 -0.86 2.99 -12.31
N ASP A 471 -0.42 3.76 -11.32
CA ASP A 471 -0.01 3.22 -10.02
C ASP A 471 -1.22 2.94 -9.12
N ALA A 472 -2.23 3.80 -9.20
CA ALA A 472 -3.49 3.61 -8.49
C ALA A 472 -4.68 4.22 -9.23
N TYR A 473 -5.87 3.85 -8.77
CA TYR A 473 -7.14 4.36 -9.23
C TYR A 473 -8.04 4.67 -8.02
N TRP A 474 -8.89 5.69 -8.15
CA TRP A 474 -9.90 6.09 -7.17
C TRP A 474 -11.19 6.53 -7.89
N ILE A 475 -12.35 6.15 -7.34
CA ILE A 475 -13.66 6.45 -7.93
C ILE A 475 -14.27 7.66 -7.21
N LYS A 476 -14.61 8.68 -8.01
CA LYS A 476 -15.42 9.82 -7.57
C LYS A 476 -16.82 9.30 -7.25
N GLU A 477 -17.37 9.68 -6.10
CA GLU A 477 -18.70 9.23 -5.70
C GLU A 477 -19.79 9.88 -6.57
N GLY A 478 -20.61 9.05 -7.21
CA GLY A 478 -21.75 9.48 -8.00
C GLY A 478 -23.04 9.50 -7.20
N LEU A 479 -24.00 10.32 -7.62
CA LEU A 479 -25.31 10.42 -6.98
C LEU A 479 -26.14 9.12 -7.11
N ASP A 480 -25.92 8.38 -8.18
CA ASP A 480 -26.60 7.10 -8.50
C ASP A 480 -26.09 5.94 -7.66
N ASP A 481 -24.88 6.06 -7.11
CA ASP A 481 -24.31 4.99 -6.34
C ASP A 481 -25.11 4.89 -5.01
N ASN A 482 -25.57 3.70 -4.64
CA ASN A 482 -26.22 3.45 -3.34
C ASN A 482 -25.16 3.42 -2.23
N TYR A 483 -24.37 4.49 -2.10
CA TYR A 483 -23.41 4.65 -1.02
C TYR A 483 -24.16 4.86 0.27
N SER A 484 -23.90 4.01 1.25
CA SER A 484 -24.20 4.34 2.63
C SER A 484 -23.19 5.36 3.13
N LEU A 485 -23.53 6.10 4.18
CA LEU A 485 -22.62 7.06 4.81
C LEU A 485 -21.26 6.43 5.18
N GLU A 486 -21.26 5.16 5.60
CA GLU A 486 -20.04 4.41 5.88
C GLU A 486 -19.17 4.26 4.63
N LEU A 487 -19.75 3.94 3.48
CA LEU A 487 -19.01 3.80 2.23
C LEU A 487 -18.43 5.13 1.75
N SER A 488 -19.14 6.25 1.95
CA SER A 488 -18.63 7.59 1.57
C SER A 488 -17.43 7.97 2.45
N ILE A 489 -17.51 7.69 3.76
CA ILE A 489 -16.39 7.86 4.68
C ILE A 489 -15.22 6.93 4.30
N GLU A 490 -15.48 5.67 3.97
CA GLU A 490 -14.43 4.74 3.53
C GLU A 490 -13.77 5.19 2.23
N ASN A 491 -14.54 5.73 1.28
CA ASN A 491 -14.03 6.26 0.03
C ASN A 491 -13.10 7.45 0.26
N TYR A 492 -13.48 8.37 1.16
CA TYR A 492 -12.64 9.48 1.60
C TYR A 492 -11.32 8.99 2.24
N LEU A 493 -11.42 8.06 3.20
CA LEU A 493 -10.25 7.53 3.90
C LEU A 493 -9.31 6.80 2.92
N ARG A 494 -9.88 6.08 1.95
CA ARG A 494 -9.15 5.41 0.89
C ARG A 494 -8.37 6.40 0.02
N LEU A 495 -8.98 7.51 -0.38
CA LEU A 495 -8.29 8.55 -1.15
C LEU A 495 -7.07 9.08 -0.39
N MET A 496 -7.24 9.40 0.91
CA MET A 496 -6.14 9.90 1.75
C MET A 496 -5.01 8.86 1.89
N ASP A 497 -5.34 7.58 2.08
CA ASP A 497 -4.36 6.49 2.14
C ASP A 497 -3.59 6.31 0.82
N LEU A 498 -4.28 6.40 -0.31
CA LEU A 498 -3.67 6.31 -1.65
C LEU A 498 -2.68 7.46 -1.87
N ILE A 499 -3.11 8.70 -1.66
CA ILE A 499 -2.24 9.88 -1.84
C ILE A 499 -1.04 9.80 -0.91
N TYR A 500 -1.26 9.49 0.37
CA TYR A 500 -0.17 9.33 1.33
C TYR A 500 0.81 8.23 0.91
N SER A 501 0.30 7.06 0.52
CA SER A 501 1.11 5.93 0.12
C SER A 501 1.98 6.25 -1.10
N LEU A 502 1.39 6.81 -2.15
CA LEU A 502 2.12 7.16 -3.37
C LEU A 502 3.16 8.26 -3.11
N CYS A 503 2.85 9.26 -2.28
CA CYS A 503 3.75 10.37 -1.99
C CYS A 503 4.90 10.02 -1.03
N PHE A 504 4.70 9.11 -0.07
CA PHE A 504 5.63 8.97 1.06
C PHE A 504 6.15 7.57 1.34
N LYS A 505 5.50 6.50 0.84
CA LYS A 505 6.02 5.16 1.12
C LYS A 505 7.37 4.97 0.46
N GLU A 506 8.29 4.41 1.25
CA GLU A 506 9.66 4.18 0.83
C GLU A 506 9.72 3.35 -0.45
N GLU A 507 8.79 2.41 -0.65
CA GLU A 507 8.76 1.59 -1.86
C GLU A 507 8.51 2.42 -3.13
N TYR A 508 7.55 3.35 -3.09
CA TYR A 508 7.26 4.24 -4.23
C TYR A 508 8.35 5.28 -4.41
N ARG A 509 8.86 5.85 -3.32
CA ARG A 509 9.98 6.81 -3.38
C ARG A 509 11.23 6.17 -3.94
N PHE A 510 11.54 4.93 -3.56
CA PHE A 510 12.65 4.18 -4.13
C PHE A 510 12.46 3.94 -5.64
N LEU A 511 11.27 3.50 -6.06
CA LEU A 511 10.95 3.23 -7.45
C LEU A 511 11.16 4.48 -8.34
N TYR A 512 10.60 5.62 -7.95
CA TYR A 512 10.57 6.84 -8.77
C TYR A 512 11.74 7.80 -8.53
N ASP A 513 12.26 7.90 -7.31
CA ASP A 513 13.32 8.86 -6.97
C ASP A 513 14.73 8.27 -7.10
N LYS A 514 14.87 6.92 -7.07
CA LYS A 514 16.17 6.24 -7.20
C LYS A 514 16.26 5.35 -8.45
N LEU A 515 15.35 4.38 -8.59
CA LEU A 515 15.49 3.33 -9.60
C LEU A 515 15.25 3.84 -11.02
N LEU A 516 14.13 4.50 -11.28
CA LEU A 516 13.83 5.05 -12.61
C LEU A 516 14.91 6.06 -13.09
N PRO A 517 15.36 7.03 -12.28
CA PRO A 517 16.47 7.91 -12.64
C PRO A 517 17.76 7.16 -12.97
N ALA A 518 18.09 6.08 -12.25
CA ALA A 518 19.24 5.25 -12.54
C ALA A 518 19.12 4.54 -13.91
N ILE A 519 17.95 3.97 -14.21
CA ILE A 519 17.68 3.33 -15.51
C ILE A 519 17.78 4.36 -16.64
N LEU A 520 17.15 5.53 -16.48
CA LEU A 520 17.21 6.60 -17.48
C LEU A 520 18.64 7.14 -17.67
N LYS A 521 19.45 7.20 -16.61
CA LYS A 521 20.87 7.56 -16.71
C LYS A 521 21.66 6.55 -17.55
N ILE A 522 21.40 5.24 -17.38
CA ILE A 522 22.03 4.19 -18.20
C ILE A 522 21.58 4.32 -19.65
N LYS A 523 20.27 4.47 -19.87
CA LYS A 523 19.66 4.60 -21.21
C LYS A 523 20.24 5.77 -21.99
N ASN A 524 20.30 6.94 -21.37
CA ASN A 524 20.67 8.20 -22.03
C ASN A 524 22.18 8.52 -21.96
N SER A 525 23.00 7.64 -21.38
CA SER A 525 24.45 7.86 -21.27
C SER A 525 25.10 7.98 -22.65
N THR A 526 26.08 8.86 -22.83
CA THR A 526 26.92 8.88 -24.04
C THR A 526 28.23 8.11 -23.85
N THR A 527 28.57 7.76 -22.60
CA THR A 527 29.76 6.97 -22.27
C THR A 527 29.43 5.48 -22.30
N LEU A 528 30.40 4.66 -22.72
CA LEU A 528 30.28 3.21 -22.67
C LEU A 528 30.44 2.71 -21.22
N PHE A 529 29.57 1.81 -20.81
CA PHE A 529 29.70 1.04 -19.58
C PHE A 529 30.65 -0.13 -19.79
N TRP A 530 31.28 -0.62 -18.72
CA TRP A 530 32.32 -1.65 -18.81
C TRP A 530 31.86 -2.93 -19.54
N TRP A 531 30.58 -3.31 -19.42
CA TRP A 531 29.96 -4.46 -20.08
C TRP A 531 29.68 -4.24 -21.59
N GLU A 532 29.70 -2.98 -22.07
CA GLU A 532 29.69 -2.62 -23.50
C GLU A 532 31.10 -2.61 -24.12
N THR A 533 32.13 -2.61 -23.27
CA THR A 533 33.51 -2.49 -23.74
C THR A 533 34.12 -3.85 -24.10
N LYS A 534 35.35 -3.79 -24.60
CA LYS A 534 36.23 -4.97 -24.73
C LYS A 534 36.78 -5.45 -23.37
N PHE A 535 36.04 -5.33 -22.25
CA PHE A 535 36.33 -6.08 -21.01
C PHE A 535 36.63 -7.57 -21.32
N TRP A 536 35.96 -8.10 -22.34
CA TRP A 536 36.23 -9.36 -23.02
C TRP A 536 37.60 -9.48 -23.73
N LYS A 537 38.62 -8.69 -23.35
CA LYS A 537 39.94 -8.62 -24.02
C LYS A 537 40.78 -9.87 -23.83
N GLN A 538 40.51 -10.71 -22.83
CA GLN A 538 41.11 -12.04 -22.75
C GLN A 538 40.64 -12.87 -23.94
N ASP A 539 41.59 -13.43 -24.69
CA ASP A 539 41.30 -14.26 -25.86
C ASP A 539 40.49 -15.53 -25.48
N SER A 540 40.48 -15.86 -24.19
CA SER A 540 39.71 -16.95 -23.62
C SER A 540 39.51 -16.83 -22.11
N PHE A 541 38.35 -17.25 -21.62
CA PHE A 541 38.09 -17.48 -20.19
C PHE A 541 38.24 -18.96 -19.86
N THR A 542 38.65 -19.26 -18.62
CA THR A 542 38.76 -20.64 -18.13
C THR A 542 37.78 -20.84 -16.99
N TYR A 543 36.74 -21.65 -17.24
CA TYR A 543 35.80 -22.06 -16.20
C TYR A 543 36.28 -23.36 -15.55
N LYS A 544 36.28 -23.40 -14.23
CA LYS A 544 36.69 -24.55 -13.43
C LYS A 544 35.53 -25.01 -12.56
N ARG A 545 35.22 -26.31 -12.63
CA ARG A 545 34.30 -26.97 -11.71
C ARG A 545 34.80 -28.39 -11.46
N ASN A 546 35.19 -28.67 -10.22
CA ASN A 546 35.90 -29.90 -9.83
C ASN A 546 37.15 -30.12 -10.73
N GLU A 547 37.36 -31.33 -11.26
CA GLU A 547 38.47 -31.64 -12.19
C GLU A 547 38.22 -31.16 -13.63
N THR A 548 37.03 -30.62 -13.93
CA THR A 548 36.65 -30.19 -15.28
C THR A 548 37.06 -28.74 -15.52
N THR A 549 37.89 -28.53 -16.53
CA THR A 549 38.32 -27.20 -16.98
C THR A 549 37.86 -26.98 -18.41
N ILE A 550 37.07 -25.94 -18.67
CA ILE A 550 36.61 -25.58 -20.02
C ILE A 550 37.12 -24.19 -20.37
N LYS A 551 37.79 -24.09 -21.52
CA LYS A 551 38.29 -22.84 -22.08
C LYS A 551 37.28 -22.33 -23.12
N VAL A 552 36.79 -21.11 -22.94
CA VAL A 552 35.78 -20.51 -23.82
C VAL A 552 36.39 -19.30 -24.52
N ASN A 553 36.20 -19.21 -25.83
CA ASN A 553 36.75 -18.14 -26.67
C ASN A 553 36.11 -16.77 -26.38
N LYS A 554 36.80 -15.73 -26.83
CA LYS A 554 36.41 -14.31 -26.76
C LYS A 554 34.90 -14.05 -26.89
N LEU A 555 34.34 -13.42 -25.87
CA LEU A 555 32.93 -13.05 -25.81
C LEU A 555 32.65 -11.74 -26.55
N LYS A 556 31.47 -11.63 -27.16
CA LYS A 556 31.02 -10.39 -27.80
C LYS A 556 30.54 -9.38 -26.74
N PRO A 557 30.79 -8.08 -26.94
CA PRO A 557 30.18 -7.01 -26.14
C PRO A 557 28.67 -7.16 -26.01
N VAL A 558 28.12 -6.69 -24.91
CA VAL A 558 26.68 -6.72 -24.62
C VAL A 558 26.05 -5.43 -25.14
N ALA A 559 24.94 -5.54 -25.87
CA ALA A 559 24.22 -4.38 -26.36
C ALA A 559 23.47 -3.69 -25.21
N ARG A 560 23.50 -2.36 -25.18
CA ARG A 560 22.81 -1.58 -24.14
C ARG A 560 21.32 -1.77 -24.18
N GLU A 561 20.76 -1.89 -25.37
CA GLU A 561 19.33 -2.10 -25.60
C GLU A 561 18.84 -3.36 -24.88
N GLU A 562 19.58 -4.48 -24.94
CA GLU A 562 19.26 -5.72 -24.21
C GLU A 562 19.19 -5.51 -22.68
N ILE A 563 20.09 -4.69 -22.15
CA ILE A 563 20.14 -4.37 -20.72
C ILE A 563 18.98 -3.46 -20.33
N ILE A 564 18.70 -2.43 -21.13
CA ILE A 564 17.58 -1.51 -20.90
C ILE A 564 16.24 -2.23 -20.97
N ASP A 565 16.04 -3.14 -21.93
CA ASP A 565 14.80 -3.92 -22.04
C ASP A 565 14.59 -4.79 -20.80
N SER A 566 15.65 -5.46 -20.32
CA SER A 566 15.57 -6.26 -19.10
C SER A 566 15.36 -5.42 -17.83
N LEU A 567 15.97 -4.22 -17.75
CA LEU A 567 15.77 -3.28 -16.66
C LEU A 567 14.34 -2.73 -16.63
N ASN A 568 13.79 -2.34 -17.78
CA ASN A 568 12.42 -1.86 -17.91
C ASN A 568 11.43 -2.96 -17.52
N ALA A 569 11.64 -4.20 -17.96
CA ALA A 569 10.80 -5.32 -17.55
C ALA A 569 10.86 -5.57 -16.02
N GLY A 570 12.02 -5.39 -15.38
CA GLY A 570 12.15 -5.43 -13.93
C GLY A 570 11.43 -4.28 -13.23
N PHE A 571 11.55 -3.07 -13.78
CA PHE A 571 10.87 -1.88 -13.30
C PHE A 571 9.35 -2.02 -13.39
N ASP A 572 8.81 -2.45 -14.53
CA ASP A 572 7.38 -2.65 -14.75
C ASP A 572 6.81 -3.73 -13.81
N LEU A 573 7.56 -4.82 -13.60
CA LEU A 573 7.17 -5.85 -12.65
C LEU A 573 7.16 -5.31 -11.20
N PHE A 574 8.15 -4.49 -10.83
CA PHE A 574 8.20 -3.89 -9.51
C PHE A 574 7.08 -2.86 -9.30
N LYS A 575 6.81 -2.04 -10.31
CA LYS A 575 5.69 -1.10 -10.32
C LYS A 575 4.36 -1.83 -10.19
N LYS A 576 4.15 -2.89 -10.99
CA LYS A 576 2.94 -3.73 -10.92
C LYS A 576 2.78 -4.36 -9.55
N TYR A 577 3.85 -4.89 -8.97
CA TYR A 577 3.86 -5.41 -7.60
C TYR A 577 3.35 -4.37 -6.59
N LEU A 578 3.86 -3.14 -6.65
CA LEU A 578 3.43 -2.07 -5.74
C LEU A 578 1.98 -1.63 -5.99
N SER A 579 1.55 -1.59 -7.25
CA SER A 579 0.18 -1.25 -7.62
C SER A 579 -0.82 -2.30 -7.13
N GLU A 580 -0.53 -3.60 -7.34
CA GLU A 580 -1.38 -4.70 -6.87
C GLU A 580 -1.44 -4.77 -5.35
N LYS A 581 -0.30 -4.57 -4.68
CA LYS A 581 -0.23 -4.44 -3.21
C LYS A 581 -1.18 -3.35 -2.74
N ILE A 582 -1.14 -2.16 -3.35
CA ILE A 582 -2.04 -1.06 -3.02
C ILE A 582 -3.51 -1.35 -3.36
N GLN A 583 -3.81 -1.98 -4.49
CA GLN A 583 -5.21 -2.10 -4.92
C GLN A 583 -5.99 -3.23 -4.23
N LYS A 584 -5.34 -4.36 -3.96
CA LYS A 584 -6.07 -5.58 -3.56
C LYS A 584 -6.00 -5.90 -2.07
N ASN A 585 -5.36 -5.05 -1.25
CA ASN A 585 -5.01 -5.40 0.14
C ASN A 585 -4.42 -6.83 0.21
N GLU A 586 -3.60 -7.17 -0.78
CA GLU A 586 -3.23 -8.56 -1.04
C GLU A 586 -2.42 -9.16 0.12
N THR A 587 -2.63 -10.45 0.33
CA THR A 587 -2.03 -11.26 1.37
C THR A 587 -0.48 -11.18 1.34
N ILE A 588 0.16 -11.08 2.52
CA ILE A 588 1.63 -10.94 2.66
C ILE A 588 2.39 -12.02 1.85
N ASN A 589 1.85 -13.24 1.77
CA ASN A 589 2.47 -14.34 1.02
C ASN A 589 2.54 -14.05 -0.49
N ILE A 590 1.43 -13.69 -1.15
CA ILE A 590 1.43 -13.35 -2.60
C ILE A 590 2.43 -12.22 -2.87
N SER A 591 2.45 -11.22 -1.99
CA SER A 591 3.39 -10.10 -2.07
C SER A 591 4.87 -10.54 -2.06
N ARG A 592 5.25 -11.54 -1.25
CA ARG A 592 6.64 -12.02 -1.16
C ARG A 592 7.08 -12.85 -2.37
N TYR A 593 6.16 -13.63 -2.95
CA TYR A 593 6.42 -14.35 -4.21
C TYR A 593 6.73 -13.36 -5.32
N VAL A 594 5.89 -12.33 -5.49
CA VAL A 594 6.09 -11.31 -6.52
C VAL A 594 7.36 -10.50 -6.26
N GLY A 595 7.67 -10.16 -5.00
CA GLY A 595 8.95 -9.50 -4.65
C GLY A 595 10.18 -10.31 -5.07
N SER A 596 10.10 -11.64 -4.99
CA SER A 596 11.18 -12.53 -5.45
C SER A 596 11.29 -12.55 -6.97
N LEU A 597 10.16 -12.51 -7.67
CA LEU A 597 10.12 -12.38 -9.14
C LEU A 597 10.74 -11.06 -9.60
N VAL A 598 10.58 -9.96 -8.86
CA VAL A 598 11.26 -8.69 -9.15
C VAL A 598 12.79 -8.87 -9.15
N ILE A 599 13.33 -9.49 -8.10
CA ILE A 599 14.78 -9.76 -8.01
C ILE A 599 15.23 -10.68 -9.16
N ILE A 600 14.50 -11.75 -9.43
CA ILE A 600 14.80 -12.68 -10.52
C ILE A 600 14.82 -11.94 -11.86
N GLN A 601 13.84 -11.08 -12.13
CA GLN A 601 13.74 -10.33 -13.36
C GLN A 601 14.90 -9.34 -13.53
N PHE A 602 15.30 -8.62 -12.48
CA PHE A 602 16.49 -7.78 -12.54
C PHE A 602 17.78 -8.61 -12.69
N SER A 603 17.84 -9.80 -12.09
CA SER A 603 19.01 -10.69 -12.19
C SER A 603 19.26 -11.22 -13.60
N ARG A 604 18.26 -11.21 -14.49
CA ARG A 604 18.44 -11.53 -15.92
C ARG A 604 19.49 -10.65 -16.57
N VAL A 605 19.66 -9.42 -16.10
CA VAL A 605 20.75 -8.53 -16.57
C VAL A 605 22.12 -9.12 -16.28
N LEU A 606 22.32 -9.75 -15.11
CA LEU A 606 23.57 -10.46 -14.79
C LEU A 606 23.74 -11.67 -15.71
N GLU A 607 22.65 -12.39 -16.00
CA GLU A 607 22.66 -13.54 -16.91
C GLU A 607 23.03 -13.11 -18.35
N ILE A 608 22.49 -11.99 -18.84
CA ILE A 608 22.83 -11.39 -20.14
C ILE A 608 24.31 -10.98 -20.17
N ILE A 609 24.78 -10.25 -19.15
CA ILE A 609 26.16 -9.77 -19.07
C ILE A 609 27.14 -10.94 -19.07
N HIS A 610 26.89 -11.94 -18.23
CA HIS A 610 27.78 -13.09 -18.06
C HIS A 610 27.50 -14.26 -19.01
N ARG A 611 26.55 -14.09 -19.94
CA ARG A 611 26.12 -15.11 -20.92
C ARG A 611 25.76 -16.43 -20.26
N PHE A 612 24.97 -16.36 -19.20
CA PHE A 612 24.44 -17.53 -18.49
C PHE A 612 23.07 -17.93 -19.03
N ASP A 613 22.92 -19.22 -19.33
CA ASP A 613 21.70 -19.88 -19.73
C ASP A 613 21.53 -21.12 -18.84
N ALA A 614 20.57 -21.04 -17.90
CA ALA A 614 20.30 -22.11 -16.94
C ALA A 614 19.94 -23.45 -17.59
N SER A 615 19.45 -23.45 -18.83
CA SER A 615 19.04 -24.68 -19.53
C SER A 615 20.19 -25.40 -20.22
N ASN A 616 21.27 -24.69 -20.55
CA ASN A 616 22.34 -25.19 -21.41
C ASN A 616 23.74 -25.11 -20.79
N ASP A 617 23.91 -24.36 -19.69
CA ASP A 617 25.21 -24.17 -19.09
C ASP A 617 25.59 -25.23 -18.06
N ARG A 618 26.86 -25.67 -18.14
CA ARG A 618 27.49 -26.59 -17.19
C ARG A 618 28.04 -25.91 -15.93
N PHE A 619 28.15 -24.57 -15.97
CA PHE A 619 28.67 -23.73 -14.91
C PHE A 619 27.60 -22.77 -14.42
N SER A 620 27.55 -22.55 -13.12
CA SER A 620 26.69 -21.56 -12.48
C SER A 620 27.08 -20.13 -12.86
N LEU A 621 26.13 -19.21 -12.71
CA LEU A 621 26.38 -17.77 -12.87
C LEU A 621 27.53 -17.29 -11.96
N SER A 622 27.62 -17.79 -10.72
CA SER A 622 28.70 -17.46 -9.78
C SER A 622 30.08 -17.85 -10.32
N GLU A 623 30.21 -19.06 -10.85
CA GLU A 623 31.47 -19.55 -11.43
C GLU A 623 31.85 -18.75 -12.69
N LYS A 624 30.85 -18.34 -13.48
CA LYS A 624 31.08 -17.45 -14.64
C LYS A 624 31.56 -16.06 -14.21
N MET A 625 30.91 -15.47 -13.22
CA MET A 625 31.30 -14.17 -12.65
C MET A 625 32.72 -14.21 -12.08
N GLN A 626 33.06 -15.24 -11.31
CA GLN A 626 34.39 -15.40 -10.70
C GLN A 626 35.50 -15.53 -11.75
N ALA A 627 35.22 -16.21 -12.86
CA ALA A 627 36.19 -16.35 -13.95
C ALA A 627 36.36 -15.08 -14.79
N GLN A 628 35.37 -14.17 -14.78
CA GLN A 628 35.34 -13.00 -15.65
C GLN A 628 35.78 -11.72 -14.91
N LEU A 629 35.45 -11.59 -13.63
CA LEU A 629 35.79 -10.42 -12.80
C LEU A 629 37.13 -10.65 -12.07
N ASP A 630 37.79 -9.55 -11.67
CA ASP A 630 38.89 -9.66 -10.71
C ASP A 630 38.39 -10.05 -9.31
N GLU A 631 39.29 -10.55 -8.47
CA GLU A 631 38.94 -11.03 -7.14
C GLU A 631 38.27 -9.96 -6.26
N PRO A 632 38.74 -8.70 -6.19
CA PRO A 632 38.05 -7.65 -5.45
C PRO A 632 36.61 -7.39 -5.93
N SER A 633 36.41 -7.28 -7.25
CA SER A 633 35.10 -7.01 -7.84
C SER A 633 34.15 -8.19 -7.65
N TYR A 634 34.64 -9.42 -7.83
CA TYR A 634 33.85 -10.63 -7.55
C TYR A 634 33.43 -10.67 -6.08
N ASN A 635 34.34 -10.47 -5.14
CA ASN A 635 34.02 -10.50 -3.72
C ASN A 635 32.96 -9.44 -3.37
N PHE A 636 33.09 -8.22 -3.92
CA PHE A 636 32.12 -7.15 -3.72
C PHE A 636 30.72 -7.48 -4.27
N PHE A 637 30.63 -8.05 -5.49
CA PHE A 637 29.35 -8.29 -6.16
C PHE A 637 28.77 -9.71 -5.96
N SER A 638 29.52 -10.64 -5.37
CA SER A 638 29.07 -12.01 -5.05
C SER A 638 27.77 -12.04 -4.23
N LYS A 639 27.54 -11.00 -3.40
CA LYS A 639 26.31 -10.83 -2.62
C LYS A 639 25.05 -10.76 -3.50
N LEU A 640 25.15 -10.23 -4.73
CA LEU A 640 24.03 -10.19 -5.68
C LEU A 640 23.56 -11.61 -6.02
N ILE A 641 24.50 -12.55 -6.19
CA ILE A 641 24.21 -13.96 -6.47
C ILE A 641 23.58 -14.64 -5.27
N THR A 642 24.08 -14.37 -4.06
CA THR A 642 23.51 -14.90 -2.82
C THR A 642 22.05 -14.47 -2.65
N ILE A 643 21.75 -13.18 -2.85
CA ILE A 643 20.38 -12.66 -2.73
C ILE A 643 19.47 -13.24 -3.83
N ARG A 644 19.96 -13.29 -5.08
CA ARG A 644 19.24 -13.90 -6.21
C ARG A 644 18.89 -15.36 -5.96
N ASN A 645 19.83 -16.16 -5.48
CA ASN A 645 19.61 -17.57 -5.22
C ASN A 645 18.62 -17.76 -4.08
N SER A 646 18.75 -16.98 -3.00
CA SER A 646 17.74 -16.97 -1.92
C SER A 646 16.34 -16.65 -2.45
N ALA A 647 16.20 -15.62 -3.30
CA ALA A 647 14.91 -15.26 -3.92
C ALA A 647 14.34 -16.40 -4.79
N THR A 648 15.20 -17.14 -5.50
CA THR A 648 14.81 -18.26 -6.36
C THR A 648 14.39 -19.51 -5.57
N HIS A 649 14.97 -19.74 -4.39
CA HIS A 649 14.67 -20.93 -3.59
C HIS A 649 13.54 -20.69 -2.58
N ASN A 650 13.53 -19.52 -1.94
CA ASN A 650 12.66 -19.25 -0.80
C ASN A 650 11.37 -18.52 -1.20
N PHE A 651 11.37 -17.83 -2.35
CA PHE A 651 10.26 -17.00 -2.84
C PHE A 651 9.69 -16.04 -1.77
N SER A 652 10.54 -15.57 -0.86
CA SER A 652 10.13 -14.86 0.35
C SER A 652 10.63 -13.41 0.42
N ALA A 653 11.08 -12.83 -0.71
CA ALA A 653 11.71 -11.51 -0.72
C ALA A 653 10.73 -10.39 -0.36
N ASP A 654 11.12 -9.56 0.61
CA ASP A 654 10.43 -8.34 0.99
C ASP A 654 11.10 -7.10 0.37
N PHE A 655 10.56 -5.91 0.67
CA PHE A 655 11.10 -4.67 0.13
C PHE A 655 12.58 -4.45 0.52
N THR A 656 12.96 -4.75 1.76
CA THR A 656 14.36 -4.68 2.22
C THR A 656 15.28 -5.60 1.41
N THR A 657 14.82 -6.80 1.07
CA THR A 657 15.56 -7.74 0.22
C THR A 657 15.70 -7.20 -1.20
N ILE A 658 14.63 -6.61 -1.75
CA ILE A 658 14.63 -5.99 -3.09
C ILE A 658 15.62 -4.82 -3.14
N THR A 659 15.61 -3.90 -2.17
CA THR A 659 16.53 -2.75 -2.15
C THR A 659 17.98 -3.17 -1.95
N ASN A 660 18.23 -4.12 -1.05
CA ASN A 660 19.57 -4.71 -0.85
C ASN A 660 20.12 -5.42 -2.09
N PHE A 661 19.26 -5.83 -3.03
CA PHE A 661 19.67 -6.33 -4.33
C PHE A 661 19.88 -5.18 -5.33
N ILE A 662 18.87 -4.31 -5.50
CA ILE A 662 18.86 -3.29 -6.56
C ILE A 662 19.96 -2.24 -6.36
N GLU A 663 20.23 -1.76 -5.14
CA GLU A 663 21.24 -0.71 -4.94
C GLU A 663 22.66 -1.15 -5.34
N PRO A 664 23.18 -2.30 -4.85
CA PRO A 664 24.47 -2.81 -5.33
C PRO A 664 24.43 -3.22 -6.80
N PHE A 665 23.28 -3.66 -7.31
CA PHE A 665 23.11 -4.02 -8.72
C PHE A 665 23.22 -2.80 -9.65
N ILE A 666 22.64 -1.65 -9.30
CA ILE A 666 22.83 -0.41 -10.06
C ILE A 666 24.30 0.04 -10.00
N SER A 667 24.95 -0.08 -8.84
CA SER A 667 26.39 0.19 -8.70
C SER A 667 27.22 -0.73 -9.60
N TYR A 668 26.88 -2.01 -9.67
CA TYR A 668 27.51 -2.98 -10.57
C TYR A 668 27.42 -2.56 -12.04
N LEU A 669 26.26 -2.06 -12.50
CA LEU A 669 26.07 -1.64 -13.88
C LEU A 669 26.82 -0.34 -14.24
N THR A 670 27.03 0.53 -13.25
CA THR A 670 27.54 1.89 -13.48
C THR A 670 28.98 2.10 -13.02
N SER A 671 29.55 1.17 -12.24
CA SER A 671 30.94 1.24 -11.78
C SER A 671 31.93 1.08 -12.94
N ASN A 672 33.04 1.82 -12.88
CA ASN A 672 34.19 1.58 -13.75
C ASN A 672 35.00 0.41 -13.18
N ILE A 673 34.49 -0.81 -13.32
CA ILE A 673 35.16 -2.06 -12.87
C ILE A 673 36.59 -2.17 -13.47
N LEU A 674 36.87 -1.47 -14.57
CA LEU A 674 38.15 -1.48 -15.27
C LEU A 674 39.22 -0.50 -14.75
N ASP A 675 38.84 0.48 -13.91
CA ASP A 675 39.75 1.58 -13.51
C ASP A 675 39.67 1.91 -12.01
N ILE A 676 39.13 1.02 -11.17
CA ILE A 676 39.08 1.30 -9.73
C ILE A 676 40.52 1.35 -9.22
N PRO A 677 41.08 2.52 -8.86
CA PRO A 677 42.38 2.56 -8.23
C PRO A 677 42.19 1.85 -6.89
N THR A 678 43.12 0.98 -6.53
CA THR A 678 43.18 0.32 -5.22
C THR A 678 43.04 1.31 -4.05
N GLY A 679 43.24 2.61 -4.28
CA GLY A 679 43.03 3.70 -3.31
C GLY A 679 41.59 4.24 -3.14
N GLU A 680 40.66 4.05 -4.08
CA GLU A 680 39.24 4.45 -3.89
C GLU A 680 38.39 3.31 -3.30
N LEU A 681 38.83 2.05 -3.43
CA LEU A 681 38.25 0.90 -2.70
C LEU A 681 38.37 1.05 -1.18
N ILE A 682 39.35 1.82 -0.70
CA ILE A 682 39.63 2.02 0.72
C ILE A 682 38.57 2.92 1.40
N LYS A 683 37.74 3.66 0.66
CA LYS A 683 36.71 4.52 1.27
C LYS A 683 35.38 3.81 1.58
N TYR A 684 35.21 2.56 1.16
CA TYR A 684 34.02 1.76 1.46
C TYR A 684 34.33 0.38 2.04
N GLU A 685 35.60 0.10 2.36
CA GLU A 685 35.90 -0.95 3.33
C GLU A 685 35.48 -0.44 4.72
N ASN A 686 34.41 -1.01 5.29
CA ASN A 686 34.44 -1.28 6.72
C ASN A 686 35.60 -2.28 6.92
N ILE A 687 36.83 -1.78 7.00
CA ILE A 687 37.99 -2.56 7.41
C ILE A 687 37.68 -2.98 8.85
N GLN A 688 37.22 -4.21 9.01
CA GLN A 688 37.31 -4.83 10.32
C GLN A 688 38.80 -5.06 10.59
N ALA A 689 39.40 -4.26 11.47
CA ALA A 689 40.81 -4.42 11.83
C ALA A 689 41.04 -5.80 12.47
N GLU A 690 42.22 -6.40 12.28
CA GLU A 690 42.55 -7.63 13.02
C GLU A 690 42.56 -7.30 14.54
N PRO A 691 41.99 -8.16 15.40
CA PRO A 691 41.91 -7.90 16.83
C PRO A 691 43.32 -7.90 17.44
N VAL A 692 43.77 -6.76 17.97
CA VAL A 692 45.05 -6.65 18.65
C VAL A 692 44.88 -6.92 20.14
N LYS A 693 45.56 -7.94 20.64
CA LYS A 693 45.56 -8.26 22.07
C LYS A 693 46.15 -7.09 22.86
N ASP A 694 45.48 -6.73 23.95
CA ASP A 694 45.84 -5.67 24.88
C ASP A 694 45.72 -4.23 24.34
N GLU A 695 45.12 -4.04 23.17
CA GLU A 695 44.78 -2.71 22.66
C GLU A 695 43.44 -2.19 23.21
N TRP A 696 43.29 -0.87 23.27
CA TRP A 696 42.09 -0.20 23.75
C TRP A 696 41.07 0.02 22.63
N TYR A 697 39.83 -0.40 22.88
CA TYR A 697 38.70 -0.21 21.97
C TYR A 697 37.54 0.50 22.68
N SER A 698 36.68 1.14 21.90
CA SER A 698 35.44 1.75 22.39
C SER A 698 34.25 1.02 21.78
N SER A 699 33.23 0.70 22.58
CA SER A 699 32.05 -0.02 22.13
C SER A 699 30.81 0.34 22.98
N VAL A 700 29.68 -0.28 22.68
CA VAL A 700 28.40 -0.11 23.35
C VAL A 700 27.89 -1.46 23.85
N ILE A 701 27.26 -1.47 25.03
CA ILE A 701 26.60 -2.67 25.56
C ILE A 701 25.32 -2.95 24.76
N THR A 702 25.25 -4.10 24.09
CA THR A 702 24.12 -4.46 23.21
C THR A 702 23.14 -5.44 23.87
N SER A 703 23.63 -6.31 24.74
CA SER A 703 22.78 -7.28 25.45
C SER A 703 23.45 -7.76 26.74
N LYS A 704 22.62 -8.27 27.66
CA LYS A 704 23.07 -8.98 28.87
C LYS A 704 22.93 -10.48 28.62
N ASP A 705 23.87 -11.27 29.14
CA ASP A 705 23.79 -12.73 29.05
C ASP A 705 22.60 -13.25 29.88
N THR A 706 21.78 -14.11 29.27
CA THR A 706 20.55 -14.64 29.87
C THR A 706 20.81 -15.73 30.91
N THR A 707 22.03 -16.28 30.96
CA THR A 707 22.42 -17.38 31.86
C THR A 707 23.33 -16.89 32.98
N TYR A 708 24.14 -15.86 32.73
CA TYR A 708 25.12 -15.33 33.69
C TYR A 708 24.90 -13.84 33.93
N ASP A 709 24.35 -13.49 35.11
CA ASP A 709 24.02 -12.11 35.49
C ASP A 709 25.20 -11.13 35.51
N ASN A 710 26.43 -11.65 35.49
CA ASN A 710 27.66 -10.88 35.51
C ASN A 710 28.30 -10.71 34.13
N LYS A 711 27.62 -11.08 33.03
CA LYS A 711 28.15 -10.96 31.67
C LYS A 711 27.28 -10.08 30.78
N TYR A 712 27.94 -9.28 29.97
CA TYR A 712 27.36 -8.41 28.97
C TYR A 712 28.07 -8.62 27.62
N TYR A 713 27.36 -8.38 26.53
CA TYR A 713 27.89 -8.42 25.17
C TYR A 713 28.03 -7.01 24.64
N LEU A 714 29.20 -6.73 24.05
CA LEU A 714 29.51 -5.45 23.41
C LEU A 714 29.31 -5.56 21.90
N SER A 715 28.88 -4.46 21.27
CA SER A 715 28.90 -4.33 19.81
C SER A 715 30.31 -4.56 19.27
N ASN A 716 30.44 -5.17 18.09
CA ASN A 716 31.75 -5.32 17.47
C ASN A 716 32.25 -3.93 16.99
N PRO A 717 33.38 -3.39 17.51
CA PRO A 717 33.89 -2.06 17.14
C PRO A 717 34.63 -2.06 15.79
N ASN A 718 34.13 -2.83 14.82
CA ASN A 718 34.77 -3.13 13.54
C ASN A 718 36.14 -3.83 13.70
N ILE A 719 36.17 -4.96 14.41
CA ILE A 719 37.31 -5.88 14.43
C ILE A 719 36.92 -7.29 13.95
N LYS A 720 37.83 -7.98 13.25
CA LYS A 720 37.57 -9.27 12.61
C LYS A 720 37.75 -10.41 13.61
N LEU A 721 36.67 -10.82 14.27
CA LEU A 721 36.69 -11.93 15.23
C LEU A 721 36.74 -13.27 14.49
N LYS A 722 37.58 -14.20 14.95
CA LYS A 722 37.76 -15.54 14.34
C LYS A 722 36.65 -16.51 14.77
N ASN A 723 36.48 -17.59 13.99
CA ASN A 723 35.57 -18.71 14.26
C ASN A 723 34.09 -18.33 14.43
N GLY A 724 33.59 -17.40 13.60
CA GLY A 724 32.16 -17.03 13.57
C GLY A 724 31.66 -16.28 14.80
N ARG A 725 32.55 -15.79 15.66
CA ARG A 725 32.19 -14.96 16.82
C ARG A 725 31.74 -13.58 16.35
N THR A 726 30.65 -13.08 16.91
CA THR A 726 30.05 -11.78 16.55
C THR A 726 30.11 -10.75 17.68
N HIS A 727 30.51 -11.15 18.90
CA HIS A 727 30.46 -10.31 20.09
C HIS A 727 31.72 -10.44 20.96
N ILE A 728 32.01 -9.39 21.72
CA ILE A 728 33.07 -9.33 22.75
C ILE A 728 32.40 -9.38 24.11
N VAL A 729 32.92 -10.23 25.01
CA VAL A 729 32.30 -10.49 26.31
C VAL A 729 32.87 -9.56 27.38
N LEU A 730 32.02 -8.74 27.98
CA LEU A 730 32.31 -8.00 29.20
C LEU A 730 31.86 -8.82 30.40
N ASP A 731 32.79 -9.41 31.13
CA ASP A 731 32.52 -10.16 32.35
C ASP A 731 32.95 -9.33 33.58
N LEU A 732 32.00 -9.07 34.47
CA LEU A 732 32.22 -8.23 35.66
C LEU A 732 33.26 -8.85 36.62
N ARG A 733 33.51 -10.16 36.58
CA ARG A 733 34.55 -10.80 37.40
C ARG A 733 35.96 -10.30 37.05
N PHE A 734 36.17 -9.90 35.81
CA PHE A 734 37.43 -9.34 35.31
C PHE A 734 37.43 -7.80 35.30
N ASN A 735 36.34 -7.16 35.72
CA ASN A 735 36.14 -5.72 35.75
C ASN A 735 35.50 -5.28 37.08
N LYS A 736 36.18 -5.58 38.20
CA LYS A 736 35.62 -5.43 39.55
C LYS A 736 35.14 -4.01 39.88
N GLU A 737 35.75 -3.00 39.26
CA GLU A 737 35.39 -1.59 39.43
C GLU A 737 34.01 -1.23 38.83
N LEU A 738 33.45 -2.09 37.98
CA LEU A 738 32.11 -1.92 37.40
C LEU A 738 31.02 -2.66 38.20
N ILE A 739 31.37 -3.51 39.18
CA ILE A 739 30.39 -4.27 39.98
C ILE A 739 29.48 -3.35 40.80
N THR A 740 30.00 -2.20 41.24
CA THR A 740 29.25 -1.20 42.03
C THR A 740 28.53 -0.17 41.15
N LYS A 741 28.60 -0.28 39.82
CA LYS A 741 27.96 0.62 38.86
C LYS A 741 26.77 -0.06 38.16
N GLU A 742 25.67 0.66 38.00
CA GLU A 742 24.52 0.16 37.23
C GLU A 742 24.80 0.27 35.73
N LEU A 743 25.04 -0.86 35.05
CA LEU A 743 25.24 -0.91 33.59
C LEU A 743 23.92 -1.07 32.86
N ARG A 744 23.68 -0.26 31.84
CA ARG A 744 22.48 -0.25 31.00
C ARG A 744 22.80 -0.61 29.55
N LEU A 745 21.82 -1.16 28.83
CA LEU A 745 21.93 -1.35 27.38
C LEU A 745 22.06 0.03 26.72
N GLY A 746 23.03 0.17 25.80
CA GLY A 746 23.36 1.45 25.18
C GLY A 746 24.49 2.23 25.86
N ASP A 747 24.96 1.81 27.05
CA ASP A 747 26.10 2.47 27.70
C ASP A 747 27.37 2.32 26.85
N LYS A 748 28.07 3.43 26.65
CA LYS A 748 29.36 3.47 25.96
C LYS A 748 30.46 3.06 26.92
N VAL A 749 31.35 2.18 26.47
CA VAL A 749 32.45 1.66 27.27
C VAL A 749 33.76 1.72 26.49
N LYS A 750 34.84 2.02 27.20
CA LYS A 750 36.22 1.87 26.74
C LYS A 750 36.83 0.68 27.45
N TYR A 751 37.48 -0.23 26.74
CA TYR A 751 38.04 -1.44 27.33
C TYR A 751 39.33 -1.86 26.63
N GLN A 752 40.12 -2.68 27.30
CA GLN A 752 41.28 -3.35 26.76
C GLN A 752 40.89 -4.77 26.29
N LEU A 753 41.18 -5.11 25.04
CA LEU A 753 40.79 -6.39 24.45
C LEU A 753 41.73 -7.51 24.89
N LYS A 754 41.22 -8.53 25.59
CA LYS A 754 41.93 -9.77 25.85
C LYS A 754 41.49 -10.86 24.88
N ILE A 755 42.47 -11.59 24.35
CA ILE A 755 42.27 -12.72 23.45
C ILE A 755 42.86 -13.97 24.12
N ASN A 756 42.02 -14.96 24.38
CA ASN A 756 42.43 -16.28 24.87
C ASN A 756 42.15 -17.33 23.81
N GLU A 757 43.11 -18.22 23.57
CA GLU A 757 42.97 -19.36 22.68
C GLU A 757 42.94 -20.63 23.52
N ASN A 758 41.94 -21.49 23.30
CA ASN A 758 41.88 -22.82 23.91
C ASN A 758 41.37 -23.83 22.88
N ASN A 759 42.16 -24.87 22.60
CA ASN A 759 41.87 -25.90 21.59
C ASN A 759 41.48 -25.33 20.21
N GLY A 760 42.15 -24.28 19.74
CA GLY A 760 41.87 -23.63 18.45
C GLY A 760 40.63 -22.73 18.43
N VAL A 761 39.97 -22.52 19.58
CA VAL A 761 38.85 -21.58 19.75
C VAL A 761 39.35 -20.28 20.39
N PHE A 762 39.12 -19.16 19.70
CA PHE A 762 39.43 -17.82 20.21
C PHE A 762 38.26 -17.25 21.03
N TYR A 763 38.56 -16.71 22.20
CA TYR A 763 37.66 -16.01 23.10
C TYR A 763 38.11 -14.57 23.28
N TYR A 764 37.17 -13.63 23.14
CA TYR A 764 37.41 -12.19 23.15
C TYR A 764 36.73 -11.56 24.36
N PHE A 765 37.52 -10.95 25.24
CA PHE A 765 37.04 -10.38 26.50
C PHE A 765 37.38 -8.89 26.60
N ALA A 766 36.47 -8.13 27.20
CA ALA A 766 36.72 -6.76 27.62
C ALA A 766 37.26 -6.77 29.06
N CYS A 767 38.47 -6.24 29.26
CA CYS A 767 39.11 -6.06 30.57
C CYS A 767 39.47 -4.59 30.80
N ASN A 768 39.71 -4.21 32.06
CA ASN A 768 40.03 -2.83 32.44
C ASN A 768 39.00 -1.81 31.90
N THR A 769 37.72 -2.18 31.94
CA THR A 769 36.65 -1.45 31.27
C THR A 769 36.21 -0.22 32.06
N GLN A 770 36.04 0.90 31.35
CA GLN A 770 35.57 2.18 31.88
C GLN A 770 34.30 2.62 31.14
N ILE A 771 33.30 3.14 31.84
CA ILE A 771 32.11 3.74 31.22
C ILE A 771 32.47 5.13 30.72
N ILE A 772 32.11 5.44 29.48
CA ILE A 772 32.28 6.75 28.83
C ILE A 772 30.92 7.46 28.84
N GLN A 773 30.87 8.73 29.22
CA GLN A 773 29.67 9.56 29.12
C GLN A 773 29.36 9.96 27.67
#